data_AF-A0ABD0U8A5-F1
#
_entry.id   AF-A0ABD0U8A5-F1
#
_cell.length_a   1.000
_cell.length_b   1.000
_cell.length_c   1.000
_cell.angle_alpha   90.00
_cell.angle_beta   90.00
_cell.angle_gamma   90.00
#
_symmetry.space_group_name_H-M   'P 1'
#
loop_
_entity.id
_entity.type
_entity.pdbx_description
1 polymer ?
#
loop_
_entity_poly.entity_id
_entity_poly.type
_entity_poly.pdbx_seq_one_letter_code
_entity_poly.pdbx_strand_id
1 'polypeptide(L)'
;MASPKEGFLTDEQREVLKIAAQNVEVLSSSPRSPTGLALLLPEHNNNKGGRPTAGGSLVRHVRRSHSGKVVRVKKDGAGGKGTWGKLLDTGSAAPLDRNDPNYDSGEEPYQLMGATVSSPIDDYKKAVAPIIEEYFTTGDVELAASDLRDLDLDEYHHFFIKKLISMAMDRHAKEKEMASVLLSALYADVIRASQISDGFIILLESAEDLAVDILDAVEVLALFVARAVVDDIIPPAFLNRAKKVLPENSKGLQVIETAEKSYLSAPHHAELVERKWGGSTHLTVDEVKKKISDLLREYIESGDTAEACRCIRELGVSFFHHEVVKRAVILAMETPSSQSLILKLLEEAAEEGLISSSQMIKGFSRLAESLDDLTLDIPSAKAIFQQLVPKAISEGWLDPSFKFSDADKGSSDVEDEKKKQFKEEFVTIIHEYFLSDDIPELIRSLEDLAAPQYNPIFIKRLITLAMDRKNREKEMASVLLSALGMEILSTADIVNGFVMLLESAEDTALDILDASNELALFLARAVIDDVLAPLNLEEIRNKLPPNCSGSETVRMARSLASARHAGERLLRCWGGGTGWAVEDAKDKITKLLEEFESGGDLGEACQCIRELGMPFFNHEVVKKALVMAMEKKNDRLLDLLQECFGEGLITLNQMSKGFSRVKDGLEDLALDIPNAREKYISYLEHAKTNGWLSSSFDRLPFDASTSV
;
A
#
# COMPACT_ATOMS: atom_id res chain seq x y z
N MET A 1 18.61 -51.50 30.84
CA MET A 1 17.64 -51.73 29.76
C MET A 1 17.04 -50.38 29.40
N ALA A 2 17.41 -49.85 28.24
CA ALA A 2 16.90 -48.58 27.72
C ALA A 2 16.21 -48.90 26.38
N SER A 3 14.95 -48.50 26.25
CA SER A 3 14.12 -48.71 25.07
C SER A 3 14.56 -47.81 23.91
N PRO A 4 14.53 -48.26 22.64
CA PRO A 4 14.89 -47.43 21.50
C PRO A 4 13.72 -46.51 21.11
N LYS A 5 14.04 -45.27 20.72
CA LYS A 5 13.11 -44.27 20.21
C LYS A 5 12.64 -44.67 18.80
N GLU A 6 11.33 -44.77 18.60
CA GLU A 6 10.70 -44.91 17.28
C GLU A 6 10.93 -43.63 16.46
N GLY A 7 11.52 -43.80 15.27
CA GLY A 7 11.71 -42.72 14.30
C GLY A 7 10.45 -42.50 13.46
N PHE A 8 10.15 -41.24 13.16
CA PHE A 8 8.95 -40.72 12.50
C PHE A 8 8.65 -41.22 11.05
N LEU A 9 9.44 -42.16 10.53
CA LEU A 9 9.33 -42.65 9.15
C LEU A 9 9.49 -44.16 9.13
N THR A 10 8.55 -44.85 8.46
CA THR A 10 8.64 -46.30 8.25
C THR A 10 9.77 -46.65 7.29
N ASP A 11 10.29 -47.89 7.37
CA ASP A 11 11.38 -48.33 6.49
C ASP A 11 10.98 -48.25 5.00
N GLU A 12 9.70 -48.46 4.69
CA GLU A 12 9.14 -48.28 3.34
C GLU A 12 9.20 -46.81 2.87
N GLN A 13 8.94 -45.84 3.76
CA GLN A 13 9.02 -44.42 3.44
C GLN A 13 10.48 -43.95 3.23
N ARG A 14 11.45 -44.56 3.92
CA ARG A 14 12.88 -44.31 3.65
C ARG A 14 13.32 -44.87 2.31
N GLU A 15 12.81 -46.04 1.92
CA GLU A 15 13.19 -46.68 0.66
C GLU A 15 12.66 -45.88 -0.55
N VAL A 16 11.45 -45.31 -0.45
CA VAL A 16 10.87 -44.43 -1.48
C VAL A 16 11.68 -43.14 -1.66
N LEU A 17 12.15 -42.52 -0.57
CA LEU A 17 13.03 -41.34 -0.63
C LEU A 17 14.41 -41.67 -1.22
N LYS A 18 14.92 -42.88 -1.00
CA LYS A 18 16.18 -43.36 -1.60
C LYS A 18 16.07 -43.56 -3.11
N ILE A 19 14.94 -44.09 -3.58
CA ILE A 19 14.64 -44.28 -5.00
C ILE A 19 14.45 -42.92 -5.70
N ALA A 20 13.81 -41.95 -5.04
CA ALA A 20 13.65 -40.61 -5.58
C ALA A 20 14.99 -39.87 -5.72
N ALA A 21 15.92 -40.02 -4.77
CA ALA A 21 17.24 -39.41 -4.83
C ALA A 21 18.13 -40.03 -5.93
N GLN A 22 18.05 -41.35 -6.17
CA GLN A 22 18.82 -42.02 -7.22
C GLN A 22 18.32 -41.70 -8.64
N ASN A 23 17.05 -41.33 -8.81
CA ASN A 23 16.48 -40.96 -10.12
C ASN A 23 16.79 -39.52 -10.55
N VAL A 24 17.28 -38.66 -9.63
CA VAL A 24 17.69 -37.29 -9.94
C VAL A 24 19.13 -37.23 -10.50
N GLU A 25 19.98 -38.21 -10.19
CA GLU A 25 21.37 -38.25 -10.68
C GLU A 25 21.55 -38.85 -12.09
N VAL A 26 20.53 -39.47 -12.69
CA VAL A 26 20.65 -40.18 -13.99
C VAL A 26 20.16 -39.38 -15.21
N LEU A 27 19.64 -38.15 -15.05
CA LEU A 27 19.15 -37.35 -16.19
C LEU A 27 20.00 -36.12 -16.56
N SER A 28 21.27 -36.08 -16.17
CA SER A 28 22.22 -35.06 -16.63
C SER A 28 23.15 -35.57 -17.76
N SER A 29 22.62 -35.83 -18.96
CA SER A 29 23.42 -35.84 -20.22
C SER A 29 22.59 -35.79 -21.53
N SER A 30 22.50 -34.58 -22.13
CA SER A 30 22.35 -34.14 -23.57
C SER A 30 21.59 -34.98 -24.64
N PRO A 31 20.99 -34.40 -25.74
CA PRO A 31 21.56 -33.32 -26.58
C PRO A 31 20.57 -32.28 -27.20
N ARG A 32 21.14 -31.24 -27.84
CA ARG A 32 20.48 -30.17 -28.61
C ARG A 32 19.91 -30.63 -29.97
N SER A 33 18.83 -29.95 -30.43
CA SER A 33 18.49 -29.42 -31.80
C SER A 33 17.02 -29.71 -32.20
N PRO A 34 16.37 -29.03 -33.19
CA PRO A 34 16.42 -27.64 -33.70
C PRO A 34 15.01 -26.97 -33.82
N THR A 35 14.99 -25.76 -34.38
CA THR A 35 13.93 -24.74 -34.62
C THR A 35 12.70 -25.15 -35.46
N GLY A 36 11.50 -24.58 -35.18
CA GLY A 36 10.55 -24.11 -36.22
C GLY A 36 9.02 -24.30 -36.08
N LEU A 37 8.28 -23.16 -36.08
CA LEU A 37 6.89 -22.87 -36.57
C LEU A 37 5.67 -23.38 -35.75
N ALA A 38 4.81 -22.51 -35.19
CA ALA A 38 3.76 -21.64 -35.79
C ALA A 38 2.43 -22.36 -36.09
N LEU A 39 1.33 -21.86 -35.48
CA LEU A 39 -0.08 -22.04 -35.87
C LEU A 39 -0.83 -20.78 -35.39
N LEU A 40 -1.88 -20.22 -36.00
CA LEU A 40 -2.50 -20.26 -37.33
C LEU A 40 -3.56 -19.13 -37.26
N LEU A 41 -3.53 -18.18 -38.19
CA LEU A 41 -4.68 -17.34 -38.57
C LEU A 41 -5.25 -17.91 -39.90
N PRO A 42 -6.56 -17.75 -40.20
CA PRO A 42 -7.17 -18.39 -41.36
C PRO A 42 -6.96 -17.61 -42.67
N GLU A 43 -6.89 -18.38 -43.75
CA GLU A 43 -6.65 -17.95 -45.14
C GLU A 43 -7.86 -17.27 -45.81
N HIS A 44 -7.58 -16.26 -46.63
CA HIS A 44 -8.29 -16.06 -47.89
C HIS A 44 -7.35 -15.68 -49.04
N ASN A 45 -7.68 -16.23 -50.20
CA ASN A 45 -6.85 -16.49 -51.37
C ASN A 45 -7.18 -15.48 -52.50
N ASN A 46 -6.19 -14.89 -53.19
CA ASN A 46 -6.14 -14.79 -54.67
C ASN A 46 -5.01 -13.87 -55.23
N ASN A 47 -4.06 -14.52 -55.90
CA ASN A 47 -3.57 -14.32 -57.27
C ASN A 47 -3.35 -12.92 -57.94
N LYS A 48 -2.12 -12.82 -58.52
CA LYS A 48 -1.69 -12.23 -59.81
C LYS A 48 -1.38 -10.71 -59.94
N GLY A 49 -0.06 -10.43 -60.06
CA GLY A 49 0.55 -9.95 -61.31
C GLY A 49 0.78 -8.44 -61.52
N GLY A 50 2.03 -8.07 -61.87
CA GLY A 50 2.32 -6.96 -62.78
C GLY A 50 2.94 -5.68 -62.22
N ARG A 51 4.23 -5.46 -62.52
CA ARG A 51 4.89 -4.14 -62.68
C ARG A 51 4.83 -3.76 -64.20
N PRO A 52 5.27 -2.57 -64.71
CA PRO A 52 5.84 -1.36 -64.07
C PRO A 52 5.44 -0.01 -64.75
N THR A 53 6.21 1.07 -64.47
CA THR A 53 6.40 2.37 -65.18
C THR A 53 5.45 3.51 -64.80
N ALA A 54 5.78 4.80 -64.76
CA ALA A 54 6.97 5.70 -64.82
C ALA A 54 6.38 7.14 -64.61
N GLY A 55 7.03 8.23 -64.21
CA GLY A 55 8.41 8.57 -63.86
C GLY A 55 8.54 10.11 -63.67
N GLY A 56 9.65 10.53 -63.04
CA GLY A 56 10.31 11.86 -63.12
C GLY A 56 9.79 12.95 -62.16
N SER A 57 10.61 13.81 -61.53
CA SER A 57 12.05 14.14 -61.70
C SER A 57 12.50 15.04 -60.52
N LEU A 58 13.56 14.70 -59.72
CA LEU A 58 14.95 15.26 -59.71
C LEU A 58 15.10 16.65 -59.01
N VAL A 59 16.02 16.98 -58.07
CA VAL A 59 17.49 16.71 -57.89
C VAL A 59 18.04 17.09 -56.47
N ARG A 60 18.91 16.20 -55.91
CA ARG A 60 20.18 16.29 -55.10
C ARG A 60 20.32 17.21 -53.85
N HIS A 61 21.00 16.80 -52.75
CA HIS A 61 22.33 16.15 -52.65
C HIS A 61 22.50 15.10 -51.52
N VAL A 62 23.46 14.19 -51.73
CA VAL A 62 23.81 12.95 -51.01
C VAL A 62 25.20 13.06 -50.36
N ARG A 63 25.43 12.40 -49.21
CA ARG A 63 26.66 11.61 -48.91
C ARG A 63 26.31 10.34 -48.08
N ARG A 64 26.53 9.16 -48.70
CA ARG A 64 26.64 7.80 -48.09
C ARG A 64 28.12 7.53 -47.75
N SER A 65 28.45 6.56 -46.89
CA SER A 65 28.85 5.17 -47.24
C SER A 65 29.62 4.58 -46.04
N HIS A 66 29.78 3.29 -45.74
CA HIS A 66 29.17 1.99 -46.07
C HIS A 66 29.85 0.97 -45.13
N SER A 67 29.12 0.00 -44.57
CA SER A 67 29.70 -1.24 -43.99
C SER A 67 29.80 -2.31 -45.09
N GLY A 68 30.96 -2.98 -45.18
CA GLY A 68 31.24 -4.01 -46.18
C GLY A 68 31.55 -5.36 -45.52
N LYS A 69 30.76 -6.39 -45.85
CA LYS A 69 31.03 -7.81 -45.55
C LYS A 69 32.08 -8.35 -46.54
N VAL A 70 33.03 -9.16 -46.06
CA VAL A 70 33.88 -10.04 -46.88
C VAL A 70 33.54 -11.49 -46.57
N VAL A 71 33.21 -12.24 -47.62
CA VAL A 71 33.00 -13.70 -47.65
C VAL A 71 34.36 -14.37 -47.85
N ARG A 72 34.72 -15.38 -47.03
CA ARG A 72 35.91 -16.22 -47.25
C ARG A 72 35.50 -17.59 -47.80
N VAL A 73 36.06 -17.94 -48.96
CA VAL A 73 35.89 -19.20 -49.68
C VAL A 73 36.74 -20.30 -49.03
N LYS A 74 36.19 -21.51 -48.92
CA LYS A 74 36.86 -22.69 -48.37
C LYS A 74 37.61 -23.45 -49.46
N LYS A 75 38.93 -23.52 -49.33
CA LYS A 75 39.90 -24.36 -50.06
C LYS A 75 40.83 -24.86 -48.95
N ASP A 76 40.77 -26.12 -48.54
CA ASP A 76 41.40 -27.20 -49.27
C ASP A 76 40.65 -28.53 -49.11
N GLY A 77 40.49 -29.20 -50.25
CA GLY A 77 40.17 -30.62 -50.31
C GLY A 77 41.36 -31.42 -50.82
N ALA A 78 41.30 -32.70 -50.48
CA ALA A 78 42.03 -33.85 -51.04
C ALA A 78 43.29 -34.33 -50.30
N GLY A 79 43.19 -35.57 -49.79
CA GLY A 79 44.33 -36.36 -49.31
C GLY A 79 43.88 -37.65 -48.62
N GLY A 80 43.38 -38.63 -49.39
CA GLY A 80 42.95 -39.94 -48.90
C GLY A 80 44.08 -40.94 -48.62
N LYS A 81 43.70 -42.00 -47.88
CA LYS A 81 44.37 -43.29 -47.59
C LYS A 81 45.89 -43.41 -47.87
N GLY A 82 46.66 -43.36 -46.78
CA GLY A 82 47.98 -43.97 -46.62
C GLY A 82 49.13 -43.06 -47.07
N THR A 83 49.82 -42.41 -46.12
CA THR A 83 51.28 -42.19 -46.11
C THR A 83 51.68 -41.15 -45.04
N TRP A 84 52.41 -41.67 -44.05
CA TRP A 84 53.50 -41.11 -43.22
C TRP A 84 53.34 -39.72 -42.58
N GLY A 85 53.17 -39.71 -41.26
CA GLY A 85 53.18 -38.51 -40.43
C GLY A 85 54.51 -37.74 -40.48
N LYS A 86 54.43 -36.42 -40.27
CA LYS A 86 55.54 -35.54 -39.90
C LYS A 86 55.48 -35.37 -38.37
N LEU A 87 56.25 -36.14 -37.61
CA LEU A 87 57.65 -35.95 -37.21
C LEU A 87 57.88 -34.65 -36.43
N LEU A 88 58.08 -34.83 -35.12
CA LEU A 88 58.66 -33.94 -34.11
C LEU A 88 59.22 -32.63 -34.66
N ASP A 89 58.57 -31.52 -34.31
CA ASP A 89 59.22 -30.21 -34.24
C ASP A 89 59.22 -29.76 -32.77
N THR A 90 60.32 -30.09 -32.09
CA THR A 90 60.70 -29.51 -30.82
C THR A 90 61.61 -28.32 -31.12
N GLY A 91 61.17 -27.10 -30.84
CA GLY A 91 62.10 -25.98 -30.63
C GLY A 91 61.67 -24.63 -31.16
N SER A 92 61.22 -23.78 -30.24
CA SER A 92 61.27 -22.31 -30.28
C SER A 92 60.30 -21.62 -31.25
N ALA A 93 59.15 -21.21 -30.72
CA ALA A 93 58.38 -20.13 -31.31
C ALA A 93 59.29 -18.90 -31.41
N ALA A 94 59.59 -18.46 -32.64
CA ALA A 94 60.29 -17.20 -32.87
C ALA A 94 59.50 -16.06 -32.20
N PRO A 95 60.16 -15.09 -31.54
CA PRO A 95 59.47 -13.93 -31.00
C PRO A 95 58.73 -13.21 -32.14
N LEU A 96 57.41 -12.99 -31.98
CA LEU A 96 56.62 -12.23 -32.93
C LEU A 96 57.10 -10.78 -32.95
N ASP A 97 57.65 -10.33 -34.07
CA ASP A 97 58.06 -8.94 -34.26
C ASP A 97 56.85 -8.10 -34.71
N ARG A 98 56.45 -7.14 -33.88
CA ARG A 98 55.32 -6.23 -34.15
C ARG A 98 55.56 -5.27 -35.30
N ASN A 99 56.80 -5.18 -35.81
CA ASN A 99 57.14 -4.36 -36.95
C ASN A 99 57.25 -5.15 -38.28
N ASP A 100 56.89 -6.43 -38.32
CA ASP A 100 56.81 -7.20 -39.57
C ASP A 100 55.58 -6.77 -40.40
N PRO A 101 55.73 -6.43 -41.70
CA PRO A 101 54.61 -6.07 -42.59
C PRO A 101 53.53 -7.17 -42.75
N ASN A 102 53.85 -8.41 -42.40
CA ASN A 102 52.94 -9.55 -42.43
C ASN A 102 52.44 -9.95 -41.03
N TYR A 103 52.65 -9.11 -40.01
CA TYR A 103 52.17 -9.33 -38.64
C TYR A 103 50.63 -9.39 -38.60
N ASP A 104 50.10 -10.52 -38.14
CA ASP A 104 48.68 -10.69 -37.80
C ASP A 104 48.51 -10.71 -36.28
N SER A 105 47.82 -9.71 -35.73
CA SER A 105 47.49 -9.63 -34.30
C SER A 105 46.69 -10.84 -33.79
N GLY A 106 46.09 -11.63 -34.68
CA GLY A 106 45.36 -12.85 -34.33
C GLY A 106 46.23 -14.05 -33.93
N GLU A 107 47.55 -13.99 -34.15
CA GLU A 107 48.51 -15.03 -33.74
C GLU A 107 49.16 -14.78 -32.37
N GLU A 108 48.88 -13.63 -31.72
CA GLU A 108 49.28 -13.45 -30.32
C GLU A 108 48.50 -14.45 -29.44
N PRO A 109 49.19 -15.21 -28.55
CA PRO A 109 48.50 -16.09 -27.61
C PRO A 109 47.51 -15.26 -26.80
N TYR A 110 46.21 -15.52 -26.97
CA TYR A 110 45.16 -14.89 -26.17
C TYR A 110 45.51 -15.05 -24.70
N GLN A 111 45.92 -13.95 -24.07
CA GLN A 111 45.99 -13.89 -22.63
C GLN A 111 44.54 -14.00 -22.15
N LEU A 112 44.16 -15.18 -21.66
CA LEU A 112 42.91 -15.39 -20.93
C LEU A 112 42.91 -14.36 -19.80
N MET A 113 42.31 -13.19 -20.03
CA MET A 113 41.95 -12.28 -18.97
C MET A 113 40.96 -13.06 -18.11
N GLY A 114 41.43 -13.51 -16.95
CA GLY A 114 40.58 -14.12 -15.94
C GLY A 114 39.36 -13.23 -15.71
N ALA A 115 38.23 -13.87 -15.41
CA ALA A 115 36.98 -13.20 -15.04
C ALA A 115 37.29 -11.92 -14.24
N THR A 116 36.80 -10.77 -14.71
CA THR A 116 36.95 -9.49 -14.01
C THR A 116 36.60 -9.72 -12.56
N VAL A 117 37.59 -9.64 -11.67
CA VAL A 117 37.39 -9.77 -10.23
C VAL A 117 36.36 -8.71 -9.86
N SER A 118 35.15 -9.11 -9.48
CA SER A 118 34.11 -8.16 -9.08
C SER A 118 34.65 -7.37 -7.88
N SER A 119 34.57 -6.04 -7.97
CA SER A 119 34.87 -5.24 -6.79
C SER A 119 33.74 -5.40 -5.78
N PRO A 120 34.00 -5.29 -4.47
CA PRO A 120 32.94 -5.31 -3.45
C PRO A 120 31.81 -4.30 -3.72
N ILE A 121 32.13 -3.18 -4.38
CA ILE A 121 31.18 -2.14 -4.79
C ILE A 121 30.24 -2.64 -5.91
N ASP A 122 30.77 -3.40 -6.89
CA ASP A 122 29.97 -3.90 -8.00
C ASP A 122 28.99 -4.99 -7.53
N ASP A 123 29.42 -5.81 -6.57
CA ASP A 123 28.57 -6.83 -5.97
C ASP A 123 27.48 -6.19 -5.11
N TYR A 124 27.81 -5.14 -4.34
CA TYR A 124 26.82 -4.34 -3.61
C TYR A 124 25.78 -3.73 -4.55
N LYS A 125 26.21 -3.06 -5.63
CA LYS A 125 25.30 -2.44 -6.63
C LYS A 125 24.37 -3.45 -7.30
N LYS A 126 24.81 -4.70 -7.47
CA LYS A 126 23.96 -5.78 -7.99
C LYS A 126 22.99 -6.31 -6.94
N ALA A 127 23.41 -6.39 -5.68
CA ALA A 127 22.60 -6.90 -4.58
C ALA A 127 21.44 -5.96 -4.20
N VAL A 128 21.63 -4.64 -4.29
CA VAL A 128 20.58 -3.68 -3.92
C VAL A 128 19.43 -3.59 -4.92
N ALA A 129 19.66 -3.91 -6.20
CA ALA A 129 18.63 -3.82 -7.24
C ALA A 129 17.40 -4.71 -6.96
N PRO A 130 17.54 -6.02 -6.65
CA PRO A 130 16.38 -6.86 -6.35
C PRO A 130 15.63 -6.40 -5.10
N ILE A 131 16.31 -5.91 -4.06
CA ILE A 131 15.67 -5.38 -2.84
C ILE A 131 14.75 -4.20 -3.20
N ILE A 132 15.22 -3.29 -4.05
CA ILE A 132 14.43 -2.13 -4.50
C ILE A 132 13.23 -2.58 -5.36
N GLU A 133 13.41 -3.56 -6.25
CA GLU A 133 12.30 -4.08 -7.07
C GLU A 133 11.22 -4.78 -6.24
N GLU A 134 11.64 -5.58 -5.28
CA GLU A 134 10.73 -6.24 -4.34
C GLU A 134 9.96 -5.19 -3.55
N TYR A 135 10.66 -4.19 -3.00
CA TYR A 135 10.00 -3.08 -2.32
C TYR A 135 9.00 -2.33 -3.21
N PHE A 136 9.33 -2.00 -4.45
CA PHE A 136 8.37 -1.34 -5.35
C PHE A 136 7.13 -2.21 -5.66
N THR A 137 7.25 -3.52 -5.51
CA THR A 137 6.14 -4.46 -5.70
C THR A 137 5.29 -4.61 -4.44
N THR A 138 5.93 -4.76 -3.28
CA THR A 138 5.26 -5.12 -2.01
C THR A 138 4.90 -3.91 -1.15
N GLY A 139 5.69 -2.84 -1.22
CA GLY A 139 5.63 -1.71 -0.29
C GLY A 139 6.12 -2.03 1.13
N ASP A 140 6.72 -3.21 1.35
CA ASP A 140 7.15 -3.64 2.68
C ASP A 140 8.48 -3.00 3.07
N VAL A 141 8.40 -1.95 3.89
CA VAL A 141 9.55 -1.20 4.40
C VAL A 141 10.42 -2.03 5.33
N GLU A 142 9.81 -2.87 6.18
CA GLU A 142 10.54 -3.66 7.18
C GLU A 142 11.34 -4.77 6.51
N LEU A 143 10.78 -5.41 5.48
CA LEU A 143 11.48 -6.39 4.67
C LEU A 143 12.69 -5.75 3.97
N ALA A 144 12.49 -4.61 3.30
CA ALA A 144 13.58 -3.90 2.63
C ALA A 144 14.68 -3.45 3.63
N ALA A 145 14.30 -3.04 4.83
CA ALA A 145 15.23 -2.68 5.91
C ALA A 145 16.00 -3.89 6.44
N SER A 146 15.37 -5.06 6.56
CA SER A 146 16.04 -6.30 6.96
C SER A 146 17.01 -6.76 5.89
N ASP A 147 16.58 -6.84 4.63
CA ASP A 147 17.42 -7.30 3.53
C ASP A 147 18.63 -6.40 3.32
N LEU A 148 18.46 -5.08 3.51
CA LEU A 148 19.56 -4.13 3.42
C LEU A 148 20.58 -4.29 4.55
N ARG A 149 20.13 -4.61 5.78
CA ARG A 149 21.00 -4.93 6.93
C ARG A 149 21.75 -6.24 6.73
N ASP A 150 21.09 -7.23 6.13
CA ASP A 150 21.67 -8.55 5.88
C ASP A 150 22.79 -8.54 4.83
N LEU A 151 22.94 -7.45 4.06
CA LEU A 151 24.09 -7.25 3.18
C LEU A 151 25.41 -7.03 3.94
N ASP A 152 25.37 -6.62 5.22
CA ASP A 152 26.53 -6.37 6.11
C ASP A 152 27.63 -5.49 5.46
N LEU A 153 27.19 -4.47 4.73
CA LEU A 153 28.03 -3.61 3.88
C LEU A 153 27.64 -2.13 4.05
N ASP A 154 27.47 -1.69 5.30
CA ASP A 154 26.91 -0.39 5.67
C ASP A 154 27.62 0.78 5.00
N GLU A 155 28.93 0.70 4.76
CA GLU A 155 29.73 1.78 4.18
C GLU A 155 29.26 2.20 2.77
N TYR A 156 28.53 1.32 2.06
CA TYR A 156 28.11 1.51 0.68
C TYR A 156 26.65 1.98 0.50
N HIS A 157 25.91 2.28 1.58
CA HIS A 157 24.51 2.70 1.49
C HIS A 157 24.27 3.96 0.62
N HIS A 158 25.27 4.83 0.44
CA HIS A 158 25.16 5.95 -0.51
C HIS A 158 24.89 5.49 -1.96
N PHE A 159 25.35 4.30 -2.35
CA PHE A 159 25.01 3.69 -3.65
C PHE A 159 23.60 3.11 -3.71
N PHE A 160 23.06 2.64 -2.58
CA PHE A 160 21.65 2.21 -2.48
C PHE A 160 20.73 3.41 -2.79
N ILE A 161 21.00 4.57 -2.19
CA ILE A 161 20.21 5.80 -2.38
C ILE A 161 20.25 6.25 -3.84
N LYS A 162 21.45 6.28 -4.43
CA LYS A 162 21.60 6.56 -5.86
C LYS A 162 20.74 5.61 -6.68
N LYS A 163 20.85 4.30 -6.42
CA LYS A 163 20.14 3.28 -7.20
C LYS A 163 18.61 3.39 -7.05
N LEU A 164 18.12 3.58 -5.82
CA LEU A 164 16.70 3.73 -5.50
C LEU A 164 16.08 4.91 -6.23
N ILE A 165 16.67 6.11 -6.09
CA ILE A 165 16.14 7.32 -6.73
C ILE A 165 16.25 7.20 -8.26
N SER A 166 17.39 6.76 -8.80
CA SER A 166 17.52 6.59 -10.26
C SER A 166 16.48 5.61 -10.83
N MET A 167 16.19 4.51 -10.14
CA MET A 167 15.14 3.56 -10.56
C MET A 167 13.74 4.15 -10.46
N ALA A 168 13.46 4.96 -9.44
CA ALA A 168 12.16 5.61 -9.26
C ALA A 168 11.92 6.72 -10.30
N MET A 169 12.95 7.46 -10.67
CA MET A 169 12.84 8.57 -11.64
C MET A 169 12.33 8.13 -13.01
N ASP A 170 12.70 6.91 -13.42
CA ASP A 170 12.30 6.27 -14.68
C ASP A 170 10.91 5.59 -14.63
N ARG A 171 10.19 5.74 -13.51
CA ARG A 171 8.88 5.13 -13.25
C ARG A 171 7.78 6.17 -12.99
N HIS A 172 6.61 5.71 -12.57
CA HIS A 172 5.45 6.54 -12.31
C HIS A 172 5.56 7.29 -10.98
N ALA A 173 4.61 8.17 -10.70
CA ALA A 173 4.56 8.95 -9.46
C ALA A 173 4.57 8.05 -8.21
N LYS A 174 3.91 6.88 -8.29
CA LYS A 174 3.87 5.89 -7.21
C LYS A 174 5.28 5.49 -6.76
N GLU A 175 6.15 5.04 -7.66
CA GLU A 175 7.49 4.58 -7.28
C GLU A 175 8.37 5.74 -6.79
N LYS A 176 8.12 6.97 -7.25
CA LYS A 176 8.79 8.18 -6.75
C LYS A 176 8.41 8.49 -5.30
N GLU A 177 7.13 8.34 -4.98
CA GLU A 177 6.65 8.46 -3.60
C GLU A 177 7.19 7.34 -2.71
N MET A 178 7.12 6.09 -3.18
CA MET A 178 7.66 4.93 -2.46
C MET A 178 9.16 5.10 -2.16
N ALA A 179 9.95 5.59 -3.11
CA ALA A 179 11.36 5.86 -2.87
C ALA A 179 11.58 6.91 -1.76
N SER A 180 10.74 7.94 -1.71
CA SER A 180 10.83 8.97 -0.66
C SER A 180 10.44 8.42 0.72
N VAL A 181 9.34 7.65 0.77
CA VAL A 181 8.89 6.98 2.01
C VAL A 181 9.94 6.00 2.53
N LEU A 182 10.54 5.19 1.65
CA LEU A 182 11.59 4.26 2.05
C LEU A 182 12.82 5.00 2.59
N LEU A 183 13.26 6.08 1.95
CA LEU A 183 14.39 6.87 2.44
C LEU A 183 14.11 7.47 3.82
N SER A 184 12.90 7.96 4.05
CA SER A 184 12.48 8.52 5.34
C SER A 184 12.39 7.45 6.44
N ALA A 185 11.93 6.23 6.10
CA ALA A 185 11.87 5.14 7.06
C ALA A 185 13.25 4.52 7.38
N LEU A 186 14.15 4.44 6.40
CA LEU A 186 15.50 3.92 6.60
C LEU A 186 16.42 4.93 7.31
N TYR A 187 16.05 6.21 7.30
CA TYR A 187 16.83 7.26 7.95
C TYR A 187 16.94 7.04 9.46
N ALA A 188 18.15 7.24 9.99
CA ALA A 188 18.51 7.10 11.41
C ALA A 188 18.47 5.68 11.99
N ASP A 189 17.68 4.75 11.43
CA ASP A 189 17.71 3.33 11.82
C ASP A 189 18.74 2.53 11.02
N VAL A 190 18.61 2.51 9.69
CA VAL A 190 19.48 1.71 8.79
C VAL A 190 20.56 2.57 8.13
N ILE A 191 20.20 3.76 7.68
CA ILE A 191 21.09 4.64 6.90
C ILE A 191 21.39 5.93 7.65
N ARG A 192 22.67 6.27 7.74
CA ARG A 192 23.14 7.50 8.39
C ARG A 192 22.92 8.74 7.50
N ALA A 193 22.64 9.88 8.13
CA ALA A 193 22.46 11.17 7.45
C ALA A 193 23.61 11.56 6.49
N SER A 194 24.85 11.21 6.84
CA SER A 194 26.02 11.48 6.00
C SER A 194 25.96 10.71 4.68
N GLN A 195 25.54 9.45 4.72
CA GLN A 195 25.42 8.61 3.52
C GLN A 195 24.25 9.04 2.64
N ILE A 196 23.18 9.56 3.23
CA ILE A 196 22.10 10.21 2.47
C ILE A 196 22.62 11.43 1.73
N SER A 197 23.35 12.30 2.42
CA SER A 197 23.97 13.46 1.78
C SER A 197 24.91 13.04 0.63
N ASP A 198 25.78 12.05 0.85
CA ASP A 198 26.72 11.56 -0.17
C ASP A 198 25.98 10.93 -1.36
N GLY A 199 24.94 10.15 -1.11
CA GLY A 199 24.10 9.55 -2.15
C GLY A 199 23.43 10.60 -3.05
N PHE A 200 22.91 11.69 -2.44
CA PHE A 200 22.34 12.81 -3.19
C PHE A 200 23.40 13.60 -3.97
N ILE A 201 24.62 13.79 -3.44
CA ILE A 201 25.73 14.40 -4.22
C ILE A 201 26.05 13.55 -5.45
N ILE A 202 26.16 12.23 -5.31
CA ILE A 202 26.43 11.33 -6.44
C ILE A 202 25.30 11.38 -7.47
N LEU A 203 24.04 11.50 -7.04
CA LEU A 203 22.90 11.68 -7.94
C LEU A 203 23.00 12.99 -8.73
N LEU A 204 23.32 14.10 -8.05
CA LEU A 204 23.47 15.42 -8.66
C LEU A 204 24.64 15.47 -9.64
N GLU A 205 25.76 14.80 -9.34
CA GLU A 205 26.89 14.63 -10.26
C GLU A 205 26.49 13.82 -11.50
N SER A 206 25.60 12.83 -11.36
CA SER A 206 25.06 12.05 -12.48
C SER A 206 23.84 12.66 -13.17
N ALA A 207 23.43 13.89 -12.84
CA ALA A 207 22.24 14.51 -13.40
C ALA A 207 22.31 14.70 -14.93
N GLU A 208 23.52 14.84 -15.49
CA GLU A 208 23.71 14.91 -16.94
C GLU A 208 23.39 13.58 -17.63
N ASP A 209 23.87 12.47 -17.06
CA ASP A 209 23.61 11.12 -17.56
C ASP A 209 22.13 10.76 -17.42
N LEU A 210 21.52 11.03 -16.25
CA LEU A 210 20.11 10.76 -15.99
C LEU A 210 19.19 11.49 -16.98
N ALA A 211 19.56 12.71 -17.37
CA ALA A 211 18.79 13.51 -18.31
C ALA A 211 18.93 13.06 -19.78
N VAL A 212 19.77 12.06 -20.07
CA VAL A 212 19.80 11.40 -21.39
C VAL A 212 18.60 10.48 -21.54
N ASP A 213 18.25 9.76 -20.47
CA ASP A 213 17.18 8.75 -20.48
C ASP A 213 15.82 9.33 -20.03
N ILE A 214 15.84 10.39 -19.20
CA ILE A 214 14.63 10.96 -18.58
C ILE A 214 14.49 12.42 -19.00
N LEU A 215 13.42 12.74 -19.74
CA LEU A 215 13.18 14.08 -20.31
C LEU A 215 13.15 15.19 -19.24
N ASP A 216 12.46 14.96 -18.12
CA ASP A 216 12.28 15.92 -17.02
C ASP A 216 13.18 15.59 -15.80
N ALA A 217 14.37 15.03 -16.03
CA ALA A 217 15.26 14.58 -14.96
C ALA A 217 15.60 15.66 -13.94
N VAL A 218 15.75 16.92 -14.40
CA VAL A 218 16.12 18.05 -13.55
C VAL A 218 15.00 18.38 -12.57
N GLU A 219 13.77 18.46 -13.07
CA GLU A 219 12.56 18.76 -12.30
C GLU A 219 12.26 17.64 -11.30
N VAL A 220 12.32 16.38 -11.74
CA VAL A 220 12.04 15.22 -10.88
C VAL A 220 13.09 15.09 -9.78
N LEU A 221 14.39 15.23 -10.10
CA LEU A 221 15.45 15.17 -9.10
C LEU A 221 15.40 16.37 -8.14
N ALA A 222 15.02 17.56 -8.62
CA ALA A 222 14.83 18.74 -7.77
C ALA A 222 13.72 18.53 -6.75
N LEU A 223 12.65 17.84 -7.16
CA LEU A 223 11.56 17.47 -6.29
C LEU A 223 11.98 16.44 -5.23
N PHE A 224 12.80 15.44 -5.59
CA PHE A 224 13.40 14.51 -4.60
C PHE A 224 14.27 15.25 -3.57
N VAL A 225 15.09 16.21 -4.02
CA VAL A 225 15.89 17.05 -3.11
C VAL A 225 14.99 17.86 -2.18
N ALA A 226 13.94 18.49 -2.70
CA ALA A 226 13.00 19.25 -1.89
C ALA A 226 12.25 18.34 -0.89
N ARG A 227 11.82 17.15 -1.31
CA ARG A 227 11.15 16.15 -0.46
C ARG A 227 12.05 15.71 0.68
N ALA A 228 13.31 15.41 0.38
CA ALA A 228 14.30 15.02 1.38
C ALA A 228 14.60 16.13 2.41
N VAL A 229 14.50 17.40 2.01
CA VAL A 229 14.62 18.53 2.95
C VAL A 229 13.36 18.67 3.80
N VAL A 230 12.16 18.49 3.23
CA VAL A 230 10.89 18.55 3.95
C VAL A 230 10.74 17.41 4.95
N ASP A 231 11.20 16.21 4.60
CA ASP A 231 11.19 15.02 5.48
C ASP A 231 12.29 15.03 6.55
N ASP A 232 13.07 16.12 6.65
CA ASP A 232 14.18 16.26 7.60
C ASP A 232 15.27 15.16 7.50
N ILE A 233 15.34 14.43 6.38
CA ILE A 233 16.41 13.47 6.09
C ILE A 233 17.68 14.15 5.55
N ILE A 234 17.53 15.36 4.99
CA ILE A 234 18.63 16.23 4.57
C ILE A 234 18.43 17.65 5.14
N PRO A 235 19.42 18.22 5.84
CA PRO A 235 19.28 19.57 6.38
C PRO A 235 19.33 20.63 5.25
N PRO A 236 18.61 21.76 5.34
CA PRO A 236 18.62 22.83 4.32
C PRO A 236 20.02 23.36 3.97
N ALA A 237 20.96 23.33 4.93
CA ALA A 237 22.36 23.70 4.70
C ALA A 237 23.08 22.83 3.64
N PHE A 238 22.55 21.63 3.34
CA PHE A 238 23.02 20.77 2.26
C PHE A 238 23.05 21.47 0.92
N LEU A 239 22.02 22.27 0.58
CA LEU A 239 21.94 22.95 -0.72
C LEU A 239 23.16 23.85 -0.96
N ASN A 240 23.58 24.58 0.08
CA ASN A 240 24.77 25.44 0.02
C ASN A 240 26.08 24.65 -0.06
N ARG A 241 26.13 23.42 0.49
CA ARG A 241 27.28 22.53 0.33
C ARG A 241 27.34 21.95 -1.08
N ALA A 242 26.21 21.46 -1.60
CA ALA A 242 26.11 20.90 -2.95
C ALA A 242 26.53 21.92 -4.02
N LYS A 243 26.07 23.19 -3.92
CA LYS A 243 26.48 24.28 -4.82
C LYS A 243 28.00 24.51 -4.89
N LYS A 244 28.73 24.22 -3.81
CA LYS A 244 30.19 24.39 -3.75
C LYS A 244 30.96 23.22 -4.37
N VAL A 245 30.35 22.04 -4.39
CA VAL A 245 30.95 20.81 -4.93
C VAL A 245 30.67 20.68 -6.42
N LEU A 246 29.48 21.06 -6.86
CA LEU A 246 29.03 20.89 -8.24
C LEU A 246 29.65 21.93 -9.20
N PRO A 247 29.93 21.56 -10.46
CA PRO A 247 30.41 22.50 -11.48
C PRO A 247 29.40 23.61 -11.78
N GLU A 248 29.89 24.84 -12.02
CA GLU A 248 29.08 26.08 -12.21
C GLU A 248 28.05 26.01 -13.35
N ASN A 249 28.20 25.10 -14.32
CA ASN A 249 27.27 24.94 -15.45
C ASN A 249 26.65 23.53 -15.53
N SER A 250 26.70 22.75 -14.45
CA SER A 250 26.17 21.38 -14.44
C SER A 250 24.65 21.35 -14.33
N LYS A 251 24.00 20.31 -14.88
CA LYS A 251 22.58 20.04 -14.62
C LYS A 251 22.31 19.81 -13.12
N GLY A 252 23.27 19.23 -12.38
CA GLY A 252 23.17 19.08 -10.93
C GLY A 252 23.02 20.41 -10.19
N LEU A 253 23.71 21.47 -10.63
CA LEU A 253 23.51 22.80 -10.06
C LEU A 253 22.12 23.35 -10.36
N GLN A 254 21.61 23.14 -11.58
CA GLN A 254 20.25 23.53 -11.97
C GLN A 254 19.20 22.83 -11.10
N VAL A 255 19.38 21.54 -10.80
CA VAL A 255 18.52 20.78 -9.88
C VAL A 255 18.42 21.47 -8.51
N ILE A 256 19.56 21.88 -7.93
CA ILE A 256 19.58 22.57 -6.64
C ILE A 256 18.86 23.93 -6.71
N GLU A 257 19.10 24.70 -7.76
CA GLU A 257 18.43 25.99 -7.94
C GLU A 257 16.92 25.84 -8.12
N THR A 258 16.47 24.83 -8.88
CA THR A 258 15.06 24.52 -9.08
C THR A 258 14.43 24.06 -7.77
N ALA A 259 15.10 23.21 -6.98
CA ALA A 259 14.61 22.78 -5.67
C ALA A 259 14.37 23.96 -4.72
N GLU A 260 15.34 24.87 -4.65
CA GLU A 260 15.28 26.05 -3.79
C GLU A 260 14.21 27.05 -4.24
N LYS A 261 14.19 27.41 -5.53
CA LYS A 261 13.30 28.46 -6.08
C LYS A 261 11.86 27.98 -6.23
N SER A 262 11.65 26.78 -6.76
CA SER A 262 10.33 26.31 -7.20
C SER A 262 9.57 25.53 -6.13
N TYR A 263 10.27 24.89 -5.19
CA TYR A 263 9.64 24.05 -4.18
C TYR A 263 9.83 24.60 -2.77
N LEU A 264 11.06 24.83 -2.31
CA LEU A 264 11.32 25.19 -0.91
C LEU A 264 11.01 26.65 -0.57
N SER A 265 11.07 27.57 -1.54
CA SER A 265 10.70 28.98 -1.35
C SER A 265 9.19 29.24 -1.45
N ALA A 266 8.39 28.23 -1.80
CA ALA A 266 6.95 28.39 -1.94
C ALA A 266 6.24 28.47 -0.55
N PRO A 267 5.15 29.25 -0.43
CA PRO A 267 4.28 29.16 0.73
C PRO A 267 3.66 27.76 0.79
N HIS A 268 3.58 27.17 1.99
CA HIS A 268 3.11 25.79 2.19
C HIS A 268 3.95 24.73 1.44
N HIS A 269 5.26 24.96 1.28
CA HIS A 269 6.16 24.08 0.54
C HIS A 269 6.13 22.61 1.01
N ALA A 270 6.01 22.35 2.32
CA ALA A 270 5.96 20.99 2.85
C ALA A 270 4.77 20.20 2.25
N GLU A 271 3.56 20.74 2.39
CA GLU A 271 2.33 20.16 1.87
C GLU A 271 2.32 20.07 0.33
N LEU A 272 2.88 21.08 -0.34
CA LEU A 272 2.99 21.08 -1.80
C LEU A 272 3.86 19.94 -2.29
N VAL A 273 5.03 19.75 -1.67
CA VAL A 273 6.02 18.74 -2.07
C VAL A 273 5.54 17.32 -1.74
N GLU A 274 4.95 17.10 -0.55
CA GLU A 274 4.34 15.82 -0.16
C GLU A 274 3.27 15.37 -1.16
N ARG A 275 2.45 16.29 -1.68
CA ARG A 275 1.36 15.93 -2.59
C ARG A 275 1.76 15.80 -4.06
N LYS A 276 3.00 16.15 -4.45
CA LYS A 276 3.38 16.13 -5.87
C LYS A 276 3.33 14.75 -6.51
N TRP A 277 3.57 13.69 -5.73
CA TRP A 277 3.52 12.32 -6.24
C TRP A 277 2.31 11.51 -5.72
N GLY A 278 1.41 12.16 -4.98
CA GLY A 278 0.17 11.55 -4.50
C GLY A 278 -0.04 11.63 -2.99
N GLY A 279 0.95 12.04 -2.19
CA GLY A 279 0.81 12.18 -0.73
C GLY A 279 0.65 10.86 0.03
N SER A 280 0.56 9.74 -0.66
CA SER A 280 0.50 8.38 -0.13
C SER A 280 1.09 7.39 -1.15
N THR A 281 1.70 6.32 -0.67
CA THR A 281 2.20 5.20 -1.52
C THR A 281 1.08 4.39 -2.16
N HIS A 282 -0.18 4.72 -1.83
CA HIS A 282 -1.40 4.07 -2.28
C HIS A 282 -2.39 5.13 -2.79
N LEU A 283 -2.49 5.28 -4.12
CA LEU A 283 -3.56 6.06 -4.75
C LEU A 283 -4.90 5.46 -4.29
N THR A 284 -5.65 6.18 -3.43
CA THR A 284 -6.86 5.60 -2.86
C THR A 284 -7.96 5.50 -3.91
N VAL A 285 -8.85 4.51 -3.81
CA VAL A 285 -9.99 4.41 -4.74
C VAL A 285 -10.86 5.66 -4.65
N ASP A 286 -10.97 6.28 -3.48
CA ASP A 286 -11.72 7.54 -3.30
C ASP A 286 -11.05 8.72 -4.02
N GLU A 287 -9.72 8.81 -3.99
CA GLU A 287 -8.99 9.80 -4.78
C GLU A 287 -9.12 9.54 -6.28
N VAL A 288 -9.04 8.29 -6.72
CA VAL A 288 -9.27 7.91 -8.13
C VAL A 288 -10.69 8.27 -8.54
N LYS A 289 -11.69 7.87 -7.75
CA LYS A 289 -13.11 8.18 -7.94
C LYS A 289 -13.34 9.68 -8.03
N LYS A 290 -12.76 10.45 -7.09
CA LYS A 290 -12.83 11.91 -7.10
C LYS A 290 -12.21 12.49 -8.36
N LYS A 291 -10.99 12.06 -8.73
CA LYS A 291 -10.34 12.46 -10.00
C LYS A 291 -11.19 12.12 -11.22
N ILE A 292 -11.81 10.95 -11.26
CA ILE A 292 -12.74 10.54 -12.33
C ILE A 292 -13.95 11.48 -12.37
N SER A 293 -14.55 11.80 -11.22
CA SER A 293 -15.68 12.73 -11.16
C SER A 293 -15.31 14.14 -11.58
N ASP A 294 -14.13 14.62 -11.18
CA ASP A 294 -13.62 15.94 -11.53
C ASP A 294 -13.35 16.01 -13.04
N LEU A 295 -12.69 14.99 -13.59
CA LEU A 295 -12.44 14.81 -15.02
C LEU A 295 -13.74 14.81 -15.84
N LEU A 296 -14.73 14.01 -15.43
CA LEU A 296 -15.99 13.91 -16.16
C LEU A 296 -16.78 15.22 -16.13
N ARG A 297 -16.75 15.95 -15.00
CA ARG A 297 -17.39 17.27 -14.90
C ARG A 297 -16.68 18.30 -15.76
N GLU A 298 -15.36 18.33 -15.74
CA GLU A 298 -14.54 19.21 -16.60
C GLU A 298 -14.78 18.92 -18.08
N TYR A 299 -14.92 17.65 -18.46
CA TYR A 299 -15.27 17.26 -19.82
C TYR A 299 -16.66 17.74 -20.23
N ILE A 300 -17.66 17.65 -19.34
CA ILE A 300 -19.01 18.17 -19.61
C ILE A 300 -18.99 19.69 -19.85
N GLU A 301 -18.15 20.42 -19.13
CA GLU A 301 -18.00 21.88 -19.28
C GLU A 301 -17.21 22.27 -20.53
N SER A 302 -16.15 21.53 -20.86
CA SER A 302 -15.23 21.86 -21.96
C SER A 302 -15.62 21.25 -23.31
N GLY A 303 -16.17 20.03 -23.32
CA GLY A 303 -16.43 19.22 -24.50
C GLY A 303 -15.17 18.67 -25.19
N ASP A 304 -13.99 18.78 -24.56
CA ASP A 304 -12.72 18.34 -25.14
C ASP A 304 -12.48 16.84 -24.86
N THR A 305 -12.75 16.02 -25.88
CA THR A 305 -12.59 14.56 -25.77
C THR A 305 -11.13 14.12 -25.71
N ALA A 306 -10.22 14.82 -26.39
CA ALA A 306 -8.81 14.46 -26.40
C ALA A 306 -8.17 14.69 -25.03
N GLU A 307 -8.53 15.80 -24.37
CA GLU A 307 -8.10 16.09 -23.00
C GLU A 307 -8.66 15.06 -22.01
N ALA A 308 -9.96 14.73 -22.10
CA ALA A 308 -10.57 13.72 -21.25
C ALA A 308 -9.90 12.33 -21.42
N CYS A 309 -9.63 11.91 -22.66
CA CYS A 309 -8.91 10.68 -22.96
C CYS A 309 -7.46 10.69 -22.43
N ARG A 310 -6.78 11.85 -22.50
CA ARG A 310 -5.46 12.03 -21.88
C ARG A 310 -5.55 11.84 -20.36
N CYS A 311 -6.47 12.54 -19.70
CA CYS A 311 -6.67 12.45 -18.26
C CYS A 311 -6.99 11.02 -17.82
N ILE A 312 -7.86 10.30 -18.55
CA ILE A 312 -8.17 8.88 -18.26
C ILE A 312 -6.88 8.03 -18.34
N ARG A 313 -6.02 8.26 -19.34
CA ARG A 313 -4.75 7.55 -19.50
C ARG A 313 -3.78 7.84 -18.36
N GLU A 314 -3.73 9.09 -17.90
CA GLU A 314 -2.88 9.55 -16.81
C GLU A 314 -3.32 9.01 -15.43
N LEU A 315 -4.57 8.54 -15.29
CA LEU A 315 -5.00 7.86 -14.06
C LEU A 315 -4.18 6.58 -13.78
N GLY A 316 -3.65 5.92 -14.81
CA GLY A 316 -2.77 4.76 -14.64
C GLY A 316 -3.44 3.50 -14.06
N VAL A 317 -4.77 3.45 -14.06
CA VAL A 317 -5.58 2.38 -13.42
C VAL A 317 -6.45 1.63 -14.44
N SER A 318 -5.82 1.02 -15.45
CA SER A 318 -6.52 0.36 -16.57
C SER A 318 -7.55 -0.70 -16.13
N PHE A 319 -7.30 -1.39 -15.01
CA PHE A 319 -8.22 -2.39 -14.45
C PHE A 319 -9.43 -1.79 -13.72
N PHE A 320 -9.41 -0.48 -13.49
CA PHE A 320 -10.45 0.30 -12.80
C PHE A 320 -11.21 1.25 -13.75
N HIS A 321 -10.93 1.21 -15.06
CA HIS A 321 -11.63 2.03 -16.06
C HIS A 321 -13.15 1.77 -16.11
N HIS A 322 -13.61 0.61 -15.63
CA HIS A 322 -15.05 0.34 -15.43
C HIS A 322 -15.73 1.40 -14.55
N GLU A 323 -15.01 2.05 -13.63
CA GLU A 323 -15.56 3.13 -12.79
C GLU A 323 -15.75 4.43 -13.59
N VAL A 324 -14.89 4.72 -14.56
CA VAL A 324 -15.08 5.83 -15.51
C VAL A 324 -16.40 5.62 -16.26
N VAL A 325 -16.63 4.40 -16.75
CA VAL A 325 -17.86 4.02 -17.47
C VAL A 325 -19.09 4.16 -16.56
N LYS A 326 -19.08 3.55 -15.37
CA LYS A 326 -20.19 3.60 -14.42
C LYS A 326 -20.56 5.05 -14.08
N ARG A 327 -19.59 5.87 -13.69
CA ARG A 327 -19.81 7.27 -13.29
C ARG A 327 -20.25 8.14 -14.46
N ALA A 328 -19.65 7.95 -15.63
CA ALA A 328 -20.04 8.69 -16.83
C ALA A 328 -21.51 8.43 -17.18
N VAL A 329 -21.94 7.17 -17.17
CA VAL A 329 -23.33 6.82 -17.49
C VAL A 329 -24.29 7.34 -16.40
N ILE A 330 -23.93 7.29 -15.12
CA ILE A 330 -24.73 7.90 -14.04
C ILE A 330 -24.88 9.40 -14.26
N LEU A 331 -23.79 10.13 -14.55
CA LEU A 331 -23.84 11.57 -14.85
C LEU A 331 -24.71 11.89 -16.06
N ALA A 332 -24.71 11.02 -17.09
CA ALA A 332 -25.59 11.14 -18.24
C ALA A 332 -27.07 10.92 -17.91
N MET A 333 -27.39 10.14 -16.87
CA MET A 333 -28.74 9.94 -16.36
C MET A 333 -29.20 11.10 -15.47
N GLU A 334 -28.31 11.64 -14.63
CA GLU A 334 -28.59 12.78 -13.74
C GLU A 334 -28.84 14.06 -14.53
N THR A 335 -28.05 14.28 -15.59
CA THR A 335 -28.06 15.51 -16.38
C THR A 335 -28.36 15.20 -17.86
N PRO A 336 -29.63 15.27 -18.30
CA PRO A 336 -29.99 14.92 -19.69
C PRO A 336 -29.25 15.73 -20.78
N SER A 337 -28.81 16.96 -20.47
CA SER A 337 -28.04 17.79 -21.40
C SER A 337 -26.60 17.30 -21.61
N SER A 338 -26.01 16.57 -20.66
CA SER A 338 -24.65 16.03 -20.78
C SER A 338 -24.61 14.68 -21.51
N GLN A 339 -25.76 14.03 -21.68
CA GLN A 339 -25.88 12.68 -22.24
C GLN A 339 -25.16 12.53 -23.58
N SER A 340 -25.33 13.47 -24.51
CA SER A 340 -24.69 13.40 -25.83
C SER A 340 -23.16 13.48 -25.75
N LEU A 341 -22.61 14.31 -24.87
CA LEU A 341 -21.17 14.46 -24.66
C LEU A 341 -20.59 13.20 -24.02
N ILE A 342 -21.24 12.66 -23.00
CA ILE A 342 -20.79 11.44 -22.33
C ILE A 342 -20.73 10.26 -23.30
N LEU A 343 -21.77 10.08 -24.13
CA LEU A 343 -21.77 8.99 -25.10
C LEU A 343 -20.64 9.14 -26.12
N LYS A 344 -20.38 10.36 -26.58
CA LYS A 344 -19.23 10.66 -27.46
C LYS A 344 -17.90 10.28 -26.79
N LEU A 345 -17.71 10.57 -25.51
CA LEU A 345 -16.49 10.20 -24.78
C LEU A 345 -16.33 8.68 -24.67
N LEU A 346 -17.40 7.96 -24.34
CA LEU A 346 -17.35 6.50 -24.21
C LEU A 346 -17.11 5.80 -25.55
N GLU A 347 -17.70 6.33 -26.63
CA GLU A 347 -17.46 5.88 -28.00
C GLU A 347 -15.98 6.07 -28.39
N GLU A 348 -15.44 7.28 -28.25
CA GLU A 348 -14.05 7.59 -28.60
C GLU A 348 -13.04 6.81 -27.73
N ALA A 349 -13.32 6.66 -26.43
CA ALA A 349 -12.48 5.86 -25.53
C ALA A 349 -12.51 4.34 -25.85
N ALA A 350 -13.61 3.83 -26.43
CA ALA A 350 -13.70 2.46 -26.90
C ALA A 350 -12.98 2.27 -28.25
N GLU A 351 -13.16 3.21 -29.19
CA GLU A 351 -12.52 3.18 -30.51
C GLU A 351 -10.99 3.27 -30.42
N GLU A 352 -10.45 4.10 -29.53
CA GLU A 352 -9.02 4.19 -29.27
C GLU A 352 -8.46 2.99 -28.48
N GLY A 353 -9.33 2.10 -27.98
CA GLY A 353 -8.95 1.00 -27.10
C GLY A 353 -8.43 1.44 -25.72
N LEU A 354 -8.71 2.69 -25.33
CA LEU A 354 -8.35 3.25 -24.02
C LEU A 354 -9.13 2.54 -22.89
N ILE A 355 -10.41 2.26 -23.13
CA ILE A 355 -11.24 1.41 -22.28
C ILE A 355 -11.47 0.09 -23.02
N SER A 356 -10.99 -1.02 -22.46
CA SER A 356 -11.19 -2.33 -23.07
C SER A 356 -12.66 -2.73 -23.06
N SER A 357 -13.08 -3.57 -24.02
CA SER A 357 -14.43 -4.15 -24.05
C SER A 357 -14.81 -4.80 -22.70
N SER A 358 -13.88 -5.50 -22.05
CA SER A 358 -14.10 -6.09 -20.72
C SER A 358 -14.38 -5.05 -19.62
N GLN A 359 -13.69 -3.91 -19.63
CA GLN A 359 -13.91 -2.81 -18.68
C GLN A 359 -15.22 -2.08 -18.99
N MET A 360 -15.58 -1.93 -20.27
CA MET A 360 -16.86 -1.38 -20.68
C MET A 360 -18.03 -2.23 -20.21
N ILE A 361 -18.01 -3.54 -20.49
CA ILE A 361 -19.02 -4.50 -20.01
C ILE A 361 -19.11 -4.43 -18.48
N LYS A 362 -17.97 -4.49 -17.78
CA LYS A 362 -17.95 -4.44 -16.31
C LYS A 362 -18.57 -3.15 -15.76
N GLY A 363 -18.32 -2.00 -16.40
CA GLY A 363 -18.94 -0.73 -16.02
C GLY A 363 -20.47 -0.76 -16.16
N PHE A 364 -20.98 -1.27 -17.28
CA PHE A 364 -22.42 -1.45 -17.51
C PHE A 364 -23.06 -2.46 -16.56
N SER A 365 -22.39 -3.59 -16.28
CA SER A 365 -22.87 -4.59 -15.33
C SER A 365 -23.00 -4.03 -13.92
N ARG A 366 -21.98 -3.30 -13.44
CA ARG A 366 -22.02 -2.67 -12.13
C ARG A 366 -23.11 -1.62 -12.02
N LEU A 367 -23.32 -0.84 -13.08
CA LEU A 367 -24.44 0.10 -13.12
C LEU A 367 -25.77 -0.66 -13.04
N ALA A 368 -25.93 -1.74 -13.82
CA ALA A 368 -27.14 -2.57 -13.81
C ALA A 368 -27.47 -3.14 -12.42
N GLU A 369 -26.46 -3.61 -11.68
CA GLU A 369 -26.62 -4.10 -10.30
C GLU A 369 -27.06 -2.99 -9.33
N SER A 370 -26.61 -1.75 -9.55
CA SER A 370 -26.98 -0.59 -8.73
C SER A 370 -28.23 0.16 -9.22
N LEU A 371 -28.91 -0.28 -10.29
CA LEU A 371 -30.03 0.46 -10.88
C LEU A 371 -31.20 0.65 -9.92
N ASP A 372 -31.50 -0.37 -9.10
CA ASP A 372 -32.62 -0.29 -8.15
C ASP A 372 -32.40 0.81 -7.11
N ASP A 373 -31.16 0.94 -6.62
CA ASP A 373 -30.73 1.98 -5.67
C ASP A 373 -30.68 3.34 -6.37
N LEU A 374 -30.10 3.40 -7.58
CA LEU A 374 -30.05 4.61 -8.40
C LEU A 374 -31.43 5.15 -8.76
N THR A 375 -32.46 4.30 -8.80
CA THR A 375 -33.84 4.73 -9.07
C THR A 375 -34.41 5.57 -7.93
N LEU A 376 -33.85 5.48 -6.72
CA LEU A 376 -34.22 6.33 -5.58
C LEU A 376 -33.85 7.80 -5.84
N ASP A 377 -32.68 8.03 -6.46
CA ASP A 377 -32.20 9.37 -6.79
C ASP A 377 -32.69 9.85 -8.17
N ILE A 378 -32.80 8.92 -9.12
CA ILE A 378 -33.17 9.18 -10.52
C ILE A 378 -34.34 8.25 -10.90
N PRO A 379 -35.60 8.68 -10.75
CA PRO A 379 -36.77 7.83 -11.01
C PRO A 379 -36.82 7.23 -12.44
N SER A 380 -36.17 7.87 -13.41
CA SER A 380 -36.07 7.42 -14.80
C SER A 380 -34.84 6.55 -15.10
N ALA A 381 -33.99 6.23 -14.12
CA ALA A 381 -32.71 5.52 -14.32
C ALA A 381 -32.89 4.22 -15.13
N LYS A 382 -33.83 3.36 -14.73
CA LYS A 382 -34.13 2.10 -15.44
C LYS A 382 -34.55 2.33 -16.89
N ALA A 383 -35.46 3.28 -17.12
CA ALA A 383 -35.95 3.59 -18.47
C ALA A 383 -34.82 4.15 -19.36
N ILE A 384 -33.97 5.02 -18.82
CA ILE A 384 -32.82 5.57 -19.55
C ILE A 384 -31.80 4.46 -19.85
N PHE A 385 -31.48 3.60 -18.88
CA PHE A 385 -30.55 2.50 -19.07
C PHE A 385 -31.03 1.50 -20.12
N GLN A 386 -32.33 1.16 -20.09
CA GLN A 386 -32.99 0.30 -21.08
C GLN A 386 -32.94 0.88 -22.51
N GLN A 387 -32.99 2.21 -22.65
CA GLN A 387 -32.83 2.87 -23.95
C GLN A 387 -31.35 2.97 -24.37
N LEU A 388 -30.45 3.10 -23.40
CA LEU A 388 -29.02 3.30 -23.65
C LEU A 388 -28.31 2.02 -24.10
N VAL A 389 -28.61 0.88 -23.49
CA VAL A 389 -27.93 -0.39 -23.79
C VAL A 389 -28.06 -0.80 -25.26
N PRO A 390 -29.25 -0.80 -25.90
CA PRO A 390 -29.38 -1.11 -27.32
C PRO A 390 -28.63 -0.13 -28.22
N LYS A 391 -28.62 1.16 -27.85
CA LYS A 391 -27.91 2.21 -28.58
C LYS A 391 -26.40 1.95 -28.56
N ALA A 392 -25.84 1.69 -27.39
CA ALA A 392 -24.43 1.40 -27.18
C ALA A 392 -23.95 0.16 -27.98
N ILE A 393 -24.79 -0.88 -28.03
CA ILE A 393 -24.53 -2.08 -28.82
C ILE A 393 -24.60 -1.77 -30.33
N SER A 394 -25.57 -0.97 -30.76
CA SER A 394 -25.73 -0.60 -32.18
C SER A 394 -24.62 0.31 -32.71
N GLU A 395 -24.05 1.14 -31.84
CA GLU A 395 -22.92 2.03 -32.14
C GLU A 395 -21.56 1.31 -31.98
N GLY A 396 -21.55 0.08 -31.45
CA GLY A 396 -20.38 -0.81 -31.48
C GLY A 396 -19.38 -0.64 -30.34
N TRP A 397 -19.63 0.26 -29.38
CA TRP A 397 -18.76 0.48 -28.23
C TRP A 397 -19.15 -0.33 -26.98
N LEU A 398 -20.32 -1.00 -26.97
CA LEU A 398 -20.68 -2.03 -25.98
C LEU A 398 -20.80 -3.42 -26.64
N ASP A 399 -20.19 -4.43 -26.02
CA ASP A 399 -20.18 -5.79 -26.56
C ASP A 399 -21.59 -6.43 -26.54
N PRO A 400 -22.02 -7.11 -27.64
CA PRO A 400 -23.32 -7.78 -27.70
C PRO A 400 -23.52 -8.92 -26.68
N SER A 401 -22.45 -9.40 -26.06
CA SER A 401 -22.52 -10.39 -24.96
C SER A 401 -23.13 -9.82 -23.68
N PHE A 402 -23.22 -8.49 -23.53
CA PHE A 402 -23.90 -7.87 -22.40
C PHE A 402 -25.40 -8.20 -22.42
N LYS A 403 -25.88 -8.89 -21.38
CA LYS A 403 -27.29 -9.28 -21.24
C LYS A 403 -27.94 -8.49 -20.12
N PHE A 404 -28.84 -7.60 -20.48
CA PHE A 404 -29.78 -6.97 -19.55
C PHE A 404 -31.10 -7.72 -19.62
N SER A 405 -31.38 -8.62 -18.66
CA SER A 405 -32.65 -9.35 -18.60
C SER A 405 -33.67 -8.55 -17.79
N ASP A 406 -34.60 -7.90 -18.49
CA ASP A 406 -35.91 -7.56 -17.94
C ASP A 406 -36.70 -8.87 -17.80
N ALA A 407 -36.65 -9.50 -16.63
CA ALA A 407 -37.46 -10.67 -16.33
C ALA A 407 -38.27 -10.41 -15.07
N ASP A 408 -39.48 -9.89 -15.29
CA ASP A 408 -40.71 -10.22 -14.58
C ASP A 408 -40.55 -11.34 -13.53
N LYS A 409 -40.35 -10.97 -12.26
CA LYS A 409 -40.22 -11.89 -11.11
C LYS A 409 -41.51 -11.92 -10.28
N GLY A 410 -42.64 -12.19 -10.92
CA GLY A 410 -43.95 -12.30 -10.27
C GLY A 410 -44.16 -13.51 -9.34
N SER A 411 -43.18 -13.94 -8.54
CA SER A 411 -43.42 -14.94 -7.48
C SER A 411 -42.51 -14.86 -6.23
N SER A 412 -41.66 -13.86 -6.06
CA SER A 412 -40.93 -13.59 -4.79
C SER A 412 -41.24 -12.22 -4.15
N ASP A 413 -42.15 -11.45 -4.76
CA ASP A 413 -42.34 -10.02 -4.51
C ASP A 413 -42.63 -9.62 -3.05
N VAL A 414 -43.33 -10.44 -2.26
CA VAL A 414 -43.67 -10.04 -0.89
C VAL A 414 -42.48 -10.14 0.06
N GLU A 415 -41.61 -11.15 -0.11
CA GLU A 415 -40.41 -11.29 0.73
C GLU A 415 -39.30 -10.35 0.28
N ASP A 416 -39.12 -10.13 -1.03
CA ASP A 416 -38.12 -9.22 -1.55
C ASP A 416 -38.48 -7.74 -1.29
N GLU A 417 -39.75 -7.34 -1.40
CA GLU A 417 -40.19 -5.98 -1.02
C GLU A 417 -40.09 -5.74 0.48
N LYS A 418 -40.46 -6.73 1.32
CA LYS A 418 -40.24 -6.61 2.77
C LYS A 418 -38.77 -6.48 3.10
N LYS A 419 -37.92 -7.31 2.49
CA LYS A 419 -36.47 -7.25 2.67
C LYS A 419 -35.89 -5.91 2.21
N LYS A 420 -36.48 -5.27 1.20
CA LYS A 420 -36.12 -3.93 0.75
C LYS A 420 -36.52 -2.86 1.76
N GLN A 421 -37.75 -2.88 2.27
CA GLN A 421 -38.22 -1.98 3.32
C GLN A 421 -37.33 -2.02 4.57
N PHE A 422 -37.01 -3.23 5.06
CA PHE A 422 -36.11 -3.37 6.20
C PHE A 422 -34.70 -2.83 5.94
N LYS A 423 -34.17 -2.95 4.71
CA LYS A 423 -32.87 -2.35 4.37
C LYS A 423 -32.90 -0.83 4.46
N GLU A 424 -33.98 -0.19 4.00
CA GLU A 424 -34.15 1.27 4.06
C GLU A 424 -34.30 1.76 5.50
N GLU A 425 -35.08 1.05 6.32
CA GLU A 425 -35.23 1.33 7.75
C GLU A 425 -33.91 1.17 8.51
N PHE A 426 -33.15 0.09 8.25
CA PHE A 426 -31.83 -0.11 8.85
C PHE A 426 -30.86 1.01 8.51
N VAL A 427 -30.85 1.49 7.25
CA VAL A 427 -30.00 2.63 6.86
C VAL A 427 -30.33 3.86 7.69
N THR A 428 -31.62 4.14 7.90
CA THR A 428 -32.08 5.29 8.69
C THR A 428 -31.60 5.17 10.14
N ILE A 429 -31.83 4.01 10.78
CA ILE A 429 -31.41 3.74 12.17
C ILE A 429 -29.88 3.85 12.32
N ILE A 430 -29.11 3.29 11.39
CA ILE A 430 -27.64 3.35 11.42
C ILE A 430 -27.15 4.80 11.27
N HIS A 431 -27.76 5.58 10.37
CA HIS A 431 -27.39 6.98 10.19
C HIS A 431 -27.70 7.84 11.40
N GLU A 432 -28.87 7.65 12.02
CA GLU A 432 -29.20 8.32 13.27
C GLU A 432 -28.19 7.97 14.36
N TYR A 433 -27.85 6.69 14.52
CA TYR A 433 -26.83 6.26 15.46
C TYR A 433 -25.45 6.87 15.19
N PHE A 434 -25.00 6.92 13.93
CA PHE A 434 -23.72 7.57 13.61
C PHE A 434 -23.71 9.07 13.95
N LEU A 435 -24.87 9.73 14.00
CA LEU A 435 -24.98 11.13 14.41
C LEU A 435 -25.13 11.31 15.93
N SER A 436 -25.84 10.41 16.61
CA SER A 436 -26.21 10.54 18.01
C SER A 436 -25.29 9.79 18.99
N ASP A 437 -24.64 8.71 18.54
CA ASP A 437 -23.93 7.72 19.35
C ASP A 437 -24.80 7.09 20.46
N ASP A 438 -26.12 7.06 20.26
CA ASP A 438 -27.09 6.51 21.23
C ASP A 438 -27.39 5.03 20.95
N ILE A 439 -26.60 4.14 21.57
CA ILE A 439 -26.78 2.68 21.46
C ILE A 439 -28.14 2.23 22.02
N PRO A 440 -28.60 2.67 23.23
CA PRO A 440 -29.90 2.30 23.76
C PRO A 440 -31.10 2.66 22.87
N GLU A 441 -31.06 3.81 22.17
CA GLU A 441 -32.12 4.19 21.22
C GLU A 441 -32.11 3.29 19.98
N LEU A 442 -30.93 2.98 19.44
CA LEU A 442 -30.80 2.06 18.31
C LEU A 442 -31.31 0.65 18.67
N ILE A 443 -30.98 0.13 19.87
CA ILE A 443 -31.48 -1.17 20.33
C ILE A 443 -33.00 -1.17 20.37
N ARG A 444 -33.62 -0.15 20.97
CA ARG A 444 -35.08 0.00 21.01
C ARG A 444 -35.70 0.04 19.60
N SER A 445 -35.07 0.78 18.69
CA SER A 445 -35.51 0.84 17.29
C SER A 445 -35.45 -0.52 16.58
N LEU A 446 -34.41 -1.33 16.84
CA LEU A 446 -34.30 -2.69 16.29
C LEU A 446 -35.30 -3.67 16.92
N GLU A 447 -35.58 -3.54 18.21
CA GLU A 447 -36.60 -4.35 18.89
C GLU A 447 -38.01 -4.02 18.38
N ASP A 448 -38.31 -2.73 18.16
CA ASP A 448 -39.60 -2.26 17.63
C ASP A 448 -39.86 -2.75 16.20
N LEU A 449 -38.81 -2.93 15.40
CA LEU A 449 -38.90 -3.55 14.06
C LEU A 449 -39.31 -5.04 14.13
N ALA A 450 -39.07 -5.71 15.25
CA ALA A 450 -39.48 -7.09 15.54
C ALA A 450 -39.15 -8.12 14.43
N ALA A 451 -38.00 -7.97 13.77
CA ALA A 451 -37.62 -8.76 12.60
C ALA A 451 -36.23 -9.44 12.72
N PRO A 452 -36.05 -10.36 13.68
CA PRO A 452 -34.74 -10.97 13.98
C PRO A 452 -34.14 -11.76 12.81
N GLN A 453 -34.97 -12.27 11.88
CA GLN A 453 -34.49 -12.97 10.69
C GLN A 453 -33.65 -12.09 9.74
N TYR A 454 -33.72 -10.77 9.88
CA TYR A 454 -32.94 -9.82 9.09
C TYR A 454 -31.72 -9.24 9.84
N ASN A 455 -31.45 -9.71 11.07
CA ASN A 455 -30.28 -9.33 11.85
C ASN A 455 -28.94 -9.49 11.09
N PRO A 456 -28.68 -10.59 10.35
CA PRO A 456 -27.48 -10.69 9.51
C PRO A 456 -27.37 -9.58 8.45
N ILE A 457 -28.51 -9.13 7.91
CA ILE A 457 -28.57 -8.06 6.91
C ILE A 457 -28.26 -6.71 7.54
N PHE A 458 -28.76 -6.45 8.75
CA PHE A 458 -28.41 -5.27 9.52
C PHE A 458 -26.90 -5.18 9.77
N ILE A 459 -26.28 -6.27 10.21
CA ILE A 459 -24.81 -6.33 10.45
C ILE A 459 -24.04 -6.03 9.17
N LYS A 460 -24.44 -6.64 8.05
CA LYS A 460 -23.86 -6.34 6.73
C LYS A 460 -23.98 -4.85 6.42
N ARG A 461 -25.16 -4.25 6.59
CA ARG A 461 -25.39 -2.84 6.25
C ARG A 461 -24.61 -1.90 7.18
N LEU A 462 -24.55 -2.19 8.48
CA LEU A 462 -23.78 -1.44 9.48
C LEU A 462 -22.31 -1.36 9.09
N ILE A 463 -21.69 -2.52 8.84
CA ILE A 463 -20.26 -2.59 8.53
C ILE A 463 -19.98 -1.96 7.15
N THR A 464 -20.80 -2.23 6.13
CA THR A 464 -20.62 -1.61 4.81
C THR A 464 -20.74 -0.07 4.87
N LEU A 465 -21.72 0.47 5.60
CA LEU A 465 -21.88 1.92 5.75
C LEU A 465 -20.75 2.55 6.59
N ALA A 466 -20.21 1.81 7.57
CA ALA A 466 -19.07 2.27 8.36
C ALA A 466 -17.77 2.31 7.54
N MET A 467 -17.56 1.29 6.70
CA MET A 467 -16.38 1.20 5.84
C MET A 467 -16.32 2.31 4.79
N ASP A 468 -17.48 2.79 4.31
CA ASP A 468 -17.60 3.92 3.38
C ASP A 468 -17.40 5.30 4.06
N ARG A 469 -17.05 5.31 5.35
CA ARG A 469 -16.91 6.51 6.19
C ARG A 469 -15.56 6.58 6.88
N LYS A 470 -15.39 7.54 7.79
CA LYS A 470 -14.15 7.75 8.52
C LYS A 470 -13.98 6.68 9.59
N ASN A 471 -12.78 6.57 10.13
CA ASN A 471 -12.51 5.57 11.15
C ASN A 471 -13.34 5.74 12.44
N ARG A 472 -13.90 6.93 12.70
CA ARG A 472 -14.88 7.15 13.78
C ARG A 472 -16.07 6.20 13.62
N GLU A 473 -16.70 6.17 12.46
CA GLU A 473 -17.86 5.32 12.20
C GLU A 473 -17.50 3.83 12.20
N LYS A 474 -16.26 3.48 11.82
CA LYS A 474 -15.73 2.11 11.92
C LYS A 474 -15.56 1.65 13.37
N GLU A 475 -15.10 2.54 14.25
CA GLU A 475 -15.05 2.29 15.69
C GLU A 475 -16.46 2.18 16.28
N MET A 476 -17.36 3.12 15.96
CA MET A 476 -18.76 3.09 16.40
C MET A 476 -19.44 1.78 15.99
N ALA A 477 -19.24 1.31 14.76
CA ALA A 477 -19.77 0.03 14.31
C ALA A 477 -19.20 -1.17 15.07
N SER A 478 -17.91 -1.15 15.43
CA SER A 478 -17.26 -2.21 16.21
C SER A 478 -17.80 -2.26 17.65
N VAL A 479 -17.93 -1.10 18.30
CA VAL A 479 -18.51 -0.96 19.64
C VAL A 479 -19.98 -1.39 19.65
N LEU A 480 -20.75 -0.92 18.66
CA LEU A 480 -22.15 -1.29 18.53
C LEU A 480 -22.31 -2.80 18.34
N LEU A 481 -21.49 -3.43 17.48
CA LEU A 481 -21.56 -4.89 17.27
C LEU A 481 -21.32 -5.67 18.57
N SER A 482 -20.44 -5.18 19.46
CA SER A 482 -20.22 -5.77 20.79
C SER A 482 -21.43 -5.60 21.70
N ALA A 483 -22.00 -4.39 21.76
CA ALA A 483 -23.22 -4.13 22.54
C ALA A 483 -24.40 -5.00 22.08
N LEU A 484 -24.63 -5.04 20.77
CA LEU A 484 -25.70 -5.83 20.17
C LEU A 484 -25.50 -7.34 20.37
N GLY A 485 -24.26 -7.83 20.36
CA GLY A 485 -23.92 -9.23 20.64
C GLY A 485 -24.21 -9.68 22.08
N MET A 486 -24.27 -8.74 23.03
CA MET A 486 -24.63 -9.04 24.42
C MET A 486 -26.14 -9.05 24.65
N GLU A 487 -26.89 -8.22 23.91
CA GLU A 487 -28.31 -7.97 24.20
C GLU A 487 -29.26 -8.67 23.21
N ILE A 488 -29.09 -8.47 21.89
CA ILE A 488 -30.11 -8.85 20.90
C ILE A 488 -29.64 -9.84 19.83
N LEU A 489 -28.36 -9.84 19.45
CA LEU A 489 -27.82 -10.65 18.35
C LEU A 489 -27.31 -12.00 18.87
N SER A 490 -27.70 -13.08 18.20
CA SER A 490 -27.08 -14.38 18.44
C SER A 490 -25.71 -14.48 17.75
N THR A 491 -24.81 -15.34 18.25
CA THR A 491 -23.54 -15.65 17.56
C THR A 491 -23.78 -16.14 16.14
N ALA A 492 -24.89 -16.86 15.89
CA ALA A 492 -25.25 -17.33 14.55
C ALA A 492 -25.61 -16.15 13.61
N ASP A 493 -26.27 -15.11 14.11
CA ASP A 493 -26.59 -13.92 13.33
C ASP A 493 -25.33 -13.16 12.92
N ILE A 494 -24.38 -13.03 13.86
CA ILE A 494 -23.09 -12.37 13.62
C ILE A 494 -22.26 -13.16 12.61
N VAL A 495 -22.16 -14.49 12.79
CA VAL A 495 -21.47 -15.38 11.83
C VAL A 495 -22.09 -15.24 10.43
N ASN A 496 -23.42 -15.31 10.32
CA ASN A 496 -24.09 -15.20 9.02
C ASN A 496 -23.95 -13.78 8.41
N GLY A 497 -23.94 -12.73 9.23
CA GLY A 497 -23.69 -11.36 8.80
C GLY A 497 -22.30 -11.19 8.20
N PHE A 498 -21.27 -11.74 8.86
CA PHE A 498 -19.91 -11.76 8.31
C PHE A 498 -19.76 -12.63 7.06
N VAL A 499 -20.46 -13.78 6.99
CA VAL A 499 -20.51 -14.57 5.75
C VAL A 499 -21.08 -13.72 4.60
N MET A 500 -22.21 -13.04 4.81
CA MET A 500 -22.82 -12.18 3.78
C MET A 500 -21.94 -10.99 3.37
N LEU A 501 -21.09 -10.47 4.26
CA LEU A 501 -20.10 -9.43 3.96
C LEU A 501 -18.96 -9.99 3.10
N LEU A 502 -18.43 -11.15 3.49
CA LEU A 502 -17.28 -11.78 2.86
C LEU A 502 -17.63 -12.40 1.49
N GLU A 503 -18.86 -12.87 1.29
CA GLU A 503 -19.36 -13.27 -0.04
C GLU A 503 -19.38 -12.10 -1.03
N SER A 504 -19.72 -10.90 -0.55
CA SER A 504 -19.68 -9.67 -1.35
C SER A 504 -18.39 -8.88 -1.17
N ALA A 505 -17.31 -9.48 -0.64
CA ALA A 505 -16.07 -8.74 -0.39
C ALA A 505 -15.41 -8.26 -1.68
N GLU A 506 -15.51 -9.05 -2.77
CA GLU A 506 -15.01 -8.64 -4.09
C GLU A 506 -15.77 -7.42 -4.62
N ASP A 507 -17.10 -7.44 -4.54
CA ASP A 507 -17.95 -6.33 -4.95
C ASP A 507 -17.71 -5.10 -4.07
N THR A 508 -17.57 -5.31 -2.75
CA THR A 508 -17.29 -4.24 -1.79
C THR A 508 -15.91 -3.64 -2.02
N ALA A 509 -14.90 -4.44 -2.40
CA ALA A 509 -13.56 -3.97 -2.76
C ALA A 509 -13.55 -3.13 -4.04
N LEU A 510 -14.59 -3.18 -4.86
CA LEU A 510 -14.75 -2.28 -6.00
C LEU A 510 -15.24 -0.88 -5.57
N ASP A 511 -15.85 -0.78 -4.40
CA ASP A 511 -16.35 0.49 -3.86
C ASP A 511 -15.47 1.07 -2.75
N ILE A 512 -14.79 0.23 -1.97
CA ILE A 512 -13.98 0.60 -0.81
C ILE A 512 -12.59 -0.02 -0.98
N LEU A 513 -11.55 0.81 -1.12
CA LEU A 513 -10.17 0.31 -1.17
C LEU A 513 -9.83 -0.37 0.15
N ASP A 514 -9.01 -1.43 0.11
CA ASP A 514 -8.65 -2.20 1.28
C ASP A 514 -9.85 -2.84 2.01
N ALA A 515 -11.02 -2.99 1.35
CA ALA A 515 -12.19 -3.65 1.93
C ALA A 515 -11.83 -5.01 2.54
N SER A 516 -10.94 -5.79 1.91
CA SER A 516 -10.45 -7.06 2.48
C SER A 516 -9.67 -6.85 3.79
N ASN A 517 -8.82 -5.82 3.87
CA ASN A 517 -8.08 -5.49 5.09
C ASN A 517 -9.01 -4.97 6.18
N GLU A 518 -9.94 -4.07 5.84
CA GLU A 518 -10.91 -3.51 6.78
C GLU A 518 -11.88 -4.58 7.30
N LEU A 519 -12.40 -5.43 6.43
CA LEU A 519 -13.22 -6.57 6.83
C LEU A 519 -12.43 -7.54 7.71
N ALA A 520 -11.14 -7.76 7.45
CA ALA A 520 -10.30 -8.57 8.34
C ALA A 520 -10.10 -7.90 9.70
N LEU A 521 -9.96 -6.57 9.76
CA LEU A 521 -9.87 -5.81 11.00
C LEU A 521 -11.19 -5.89 11.78
N PHE A 522 -12.35 -5.70 11.16
CA PHE A 522 -13.66 -5.91 11.80
C PHE A 522 -13.81 -7.34 12.34
N LEU A 523 -13.43 -8.34 11.54
CA LEU A 523 -13.52 -9.76 11.91
C LEU A 523 -12.58 -10.09 13.08
N ALA A 524 -11.35 -9.57 13.05
CA ALA A 524 -10.38 -9.74 14.14
C ALA A 524 -10.80 -8.97 15.39
N ARG A 525 -11.35 -7.76 15.24
CA ARG A 525 -11.90 -6.93 16.32
C ARG A 525 -13.06 -7.62 17.03
N ALA A 526 -13.99 -8.22 16.27
CA ALA A 526 -15.10 -9.00 16.81
C ALA A 526 -14.61 -10.21 17.64
N VAL A 527 -13.45 -10.80 17.30
CA VAL A 527 -12.82 -11.84 18.13
C VAL A 527 -12.21 -11.28 19.41
N ILE A 528 -11.59 -10.11 19.35
CA ILE A 528 -11.00 -9.45 20.53
C ILE A 528 -12.06 -8.92 21.50
N ASP A 529 -13.19 -8.45 20.98
CA ASP A 529 -14.33 -7.97 21.79
C ASP A 529 -15.24 -9.11 22.28
N ASP A 530 -14.78 -10.36 22.19
CA ASP A 530 -15.50 -11.58 22.59
C ASP A 530 -16.89 -11.78 21.94
N VAL A 531 -17.15 -11.08 20.83
CA VAL A 531 -18.36 -11.21 20.03
C VAL A 531 -18.34 -12.51 19.20
N LEU A 532 -17.14 -12.90 18.75
CA LEU A 532 -16.88 -14.15 18.04
C LEU A 532 -15.77 -14.93 18.76
N ALA A 533 -15.93 -16.25 18.89
CA ALA A 533 -14.82 -17.10 19.30
C ALA A 533 -13.86 -17.34 18.12
N PRO A 534 -12.56 -17.62 18.36
CA PRO A 534 -11.62 -17.98 17.29
C PRO A 534 -12.08 -19.16 16.42
N LEU A 535 -12.88 -20.07 17.00
CA LEU A 535 -13.52 -21.21 16.35
C LEU A 535 -14.52 -20.77 15.27
N ASN A 536 -15.21 -19.64 15.46
CA ASN A 536 -16.20 -19.15 14.52
C ASN A 536 -15.55 -18.67 13.21
N LEU A 537 -14.26 -18.30 13.22
CA LEU A 537 -13.52 -17.99 11.99
C LEU A 537 -13.43 -19.22 11.06
N GLU A 538 -13.28 -20.42 11.63
CA GLU A 538 -13.32 -21.67 10.88
C GLU A 538 -14.72 -21.94 10.32
N GLU A 539 -15.76 -21.68 11.12
CA GLU A 539 -17.15 -21.83 10.69
C GLU A 539 -17.49 -20.89 9.51
N ILE A 540 -17.10 -19.62 9.62
CA ILE A 540 -17.27 -18.61 8.55
C ILE A 540 -16.55 -19.07 7.29
N ARG A 541 -15.28 -19.48 7.39
CA ARG A 541 -14.52 -19.96 6.22
C ARG A 541 -15.18 -21.15 5.54
N ASN A 542 -15.74 -22.10 6.30
CA ASN A 542 -16.39 -23.29 5.76
C ASN A 542 -17.74 -23.01 5.09
N LYS A 543 -18.40 -21.90 5.45
CA LYS A 543 -19.65 -21.45 4.83
C LYS A 543 -19.41 -20.67 3.53
N LEU A 544 -18.20 -20.18 3.29
CA LEU A 544 -17.86 -19.39 2.10
C LEU A 544 -17.62 -20.27 0.86
N PRO A 545 -17.91 -19.76 -0.37
CA PRO A 545 -17.59 -20.45 -1.61
C PRO A 545 -16.07 -20.72 -1.77
N PRO A 546 -15.68 -21.85 -2.40
CA PRO A 546 -14.27 -22.12 -2.67
C PRO A 546 -13.67 -21.07 -3.61
N ASN A 547 -12.44 -20.62 -3.33
CA ASN A 547 -11.67 -19.60 -4.07
C ASN A 547 -12.23 -18.16 -4.05
N CYS A 548 -13.10 -17.78 -3.11
CA CYS A 548 -13.48 -16.38 -2.93
C CYS A 548 -12.42 -15.59 -2.14
N SER A 549 -12.29 -14.29 -2.44
CA SER A 549 -11.41 -13.36 -1.69
C SER A 549 -11.71 -13.35 -0.17
N GLY A 550 -12.97 -13.57 0.21
CA GLY A 550 -13.40 -13.65 1.61
C GLY A 550 -12.67 -14.71 2.44
N SER A 551 -12.26 -15.83 1.83
CA SER A 551 -11.49 -16.88 2.51
C SER A 551 -10.09 -16.39 2.93
N GLU A 552 -9.46 -15.58 2.08
CA GLU A 552 -8.18 -14.95 2.36
C GLU A 552 -8.32 -13.89 3.46
N THR A 553 -9.40 -13.10 3.43
CA THR A 553 -9.75 -12.14 4.50
C THR A 553 -9.89 -12.81 5.87
N VAL A 554 -10.52 -14.00 5.93
CA VAL A 554 -10.62 -14.77 7.19
C VAL A 554 -9.24 -15.27 7.66
N ARG A 555 -8.37 -15.68 6.74
CA ARG A 555 -6.99 -16.09 7.05
C ARG A 555 -6.19 -14.93 7.64
N MET A 556 -6.31 -13.75 7.04
CA MET A 556 -5.68 -12.52 7.52
C MET A 556 -6.21 -12.11 8.89
N ALA A 557 -7.53 -12.09 9.10
CA ALA A 557 -8.14 -11.78 10.39
C ALA A 557 -7.64 -12.69 11.52
N ARG A 558 -7.46 -13.98 11.23
CA ARG A 558 -6.89 -14.93 12.19
C ARG A 558 -5.45 -14.60 12.53
N SER A 559 -4.64 -14.27 11.52
CA SER A 559 -3.25 -13.86 11.74
C SER A 559 -3.18 -12.62 12.64
N LEU A 560 -4.03 -11.64 12.36
CA LEU A 560 -4.16 -10.40 13.14
C LEU A 560 -4.57 -10.68 14.59
N ALA A 561 -5.60 -11.51 14.81
CA ALA A 561 -6.08 -11.86 16.14
C ALA A 561 -5.08 -12.72 16.95
N SER A 562 -4.25 -13.51 16.28
CA SER A 562 -3.26 -14.39 16.91
C SER A 562 -1.90 -13.73 17.15
N ALA A 563 -1.70 -12.50 16.65
CA ALA A 563 -0.43 -11.79 16.78
C ALA A 563 -0.12 -11.39 18.24
N ARG A 564 1.17 -11.25 18.56
CA ARG A 564 1.59 -10.75 19.88
C ARG A 564 1.06 -9.31 20.08
N HIS A 565 0.40 -9.07 21.22
CA HIS A 565 -0.29 -7.81 21.53
C HIS A 565 -1.47 -7.47 20.59
N ALA A 566 -2.06 -8.47 19.91
CA ALA A 566 -3.21 -8.30 19.03
C ALA A 566 -4.37 -7.54 19.71
N GLY A 567 -4.70 -7.87 20.95
CA GLY A 567 -5.78 -7.20 21.69
C GLY A 567 -5.61 -5.68 21.74
N GLU A 568 -4.45 -5.17 22.18
CA GLU A 568 -4.19 -3.72 22.28
C GLU A 568 -4.08 -3.03 20.91
N ARG A 569 -3.56 -3.72 19.91
CA ARG A 569 -3.44 -3.19 18.54
C ARG A 569 -4.80 -3.10 17.85
N LEU A 570 -5.62 -4.14 17.99
CA LEU A 570 -6.95 -4.23 17.37
C LEU A 570 -7.95 -3.33 18.09
N LEU A 571 -7.85 -3.17 19.42
CA LEU A 571 -8.58 -2.14 20.18
C LEU A 571 -8.32 -0.70 19.68
N ARG A 572 -7.28 -0.48 18.88
CA ARG A 572 -6.91 0.83 18.32
C ARG A 572 -6.86 0.81 16.79
N CYS A 573 -7.38 -0.23 16.14
CA CYS A 573 -7.18 -0.40 14.69
C CYS A 573 -7.82 0.70 13.85
N TRP A 574 -8.90 1.31 14.34
CA TRP A 574 -9.56 2.45 13.71
C TRP A 574 -8.96 3.80 14.17
N GLY A 575 -8.03 3.80 15.12
CA GLY A 575 -7.57 5.03 15.76
C GLY A 575 -8.61 5.57 16.75
N GLY A 576 -8.18 6.56 17.52
CA GLY A 576 -8.93 6.98 18.69
C GLY A 576 -10.16 7.81 18.37
N GLY A 577 -11.31 7.17 18.13
CA GLY A 577 -12.72 7.56 18.32
C GLY A 577 -13.25 8.95 17.90
N THR A 578 -12.44 10.00 17.88
CA THR A 578 -12.89 11.40 17.82
C THR A 578 -12.21 12.22 16.72
N GLY A 579 -11.29 11.63 15.94
CA GLY A 579 -10.64 12.28 14.78
C GLY A 579 -9.53 13.28 15.15
N TRP A 580 -8.95 13.17 16.34
CA TRP A 580 -7.82 13.99 16.79
C TRP A 580 -6.49 13.37 16.35
N ALA A 581 -5.53 14.19 15.91
CA ALA A 581 -4.15 13.73 15.90
C ALA A 581 -3.71 13.46 17.35
N VAL A 582 -2.86 12.46 17.56
CA VAL A 582 -2.39 12.08 18.91
C VAL A 582 -1.73 13.28 19.62
N GLU A 583 -1.06 14.14 18.87
CA GLU A 583 -0.46 15.37 19.41
C GLU A 583 -1.52 16.39 19.85
N ASP A 584 -2.61 16.56 19.10
CA ASP A 584 -3.70 17.47 19.51
C ASP A 584 -4.41 16.98 20.78
N ALA A 585 -4.56 15.66 20.93
CA ALA A 585 -5.11 15.05 22.14
C ALA A 585 -4.17 15.25 23.35
N LYS A 586 -2.86 15.09 23.15
CA LYS A 586 -1.85 15.37 24.20
C LYS A 586 -1.86 16.84 24.60
N ASP A 587 -2.01 17.76 23.66
CA ASP A 587 -2.08 19.19 23.92
C ASP A 587 -3.32 19.56 24.74
N LYS A 588 -4.48 18.99 24.40
CA LYS A 588 -5.71 19.18 25.18
C LYS A 588 -5.61 18.62 26.59
N ILE A 589 -5.08 17.40 26.74
CA ILE A 589 -4.83 16.81 28.06
C ILE A 589 -3.89 17.70 28.87
N THR A 590 -2.85 18.25 28.23
CA THR A 590 -1.90 19.16 28.91
C THR A 590 -2.61 20.41 29.41
N LYS A 591 -3.39 21.08 28.56
CA LYS A 591 -4.15 22.29 28.93
C LYS A 591 -5.17 22.02 30.05
N LEU A 592 -5.89 20.90 29.98
CA LEU A 592 -6.83 20.47 31.02
C LEU A 592 -6.14 20.32 32.38
N LEU A 593 -5.00 19.63 32.40
CA LEU A 593 -4.25 19.39 33.63
C LEU A 593 -3.63 20.69 34.18
N GLU A 594 -3.13 21.58 33.31
CA GLU A 594 -2.62 22.91 33.69
C GLU A 594 -3.71 23.80 34.30
N GLU A 595 -4.92 23.77 33.74
CA GLU A 595 -6.08 24.51 34.26
C GLU A 595 -6.49 24.01 35.65
N PHE A 596 -6.58 22.69 35.81
CA PHE A 596 -6.89 22.09 37.11
C PHE A 596 -5.81 22.39 38.15
N GLU A 597 -4.53 22.27 37.79
CA GLU A 597 -3.40 22.58 38.66
C GLU A 597 -3.43 24.05 39.11
N SER A 598 -3.76 24.97 38.20
CA SER A 598 -3.82 26.41 38.42
C SER A 598 -5.00 26.87 39.29
N GLY A 599 -5.91 25.98 39.69
CA GLY A 599 -7.07 26.35 40.52
C GLY A 599 -8.40 25.73 40.09
N GLY A 600 -8.46 25.01 38.97
CA GLY A 600 -9.70 24.46 38.41
C GLY A 600 -10.45 23.49 39.33
N ASP A 601 -11.74 23.31 39.04
CA ASP A 601 -12.63 22.42 39.78
C ASP A 601 -12.42 20.95 39.40
N LEU A 602 -12.56 20.05 40.37
CA LEU A 602 -12.33 18.62 40.17
C LEU A 602 -13.42 17.98 39.31
N GLY A 603 -14.68 18.37 39.50
CA GLY A 603 -15.81 17.85 38.71
C GLY A 603 -15.70 18.28 37.25
N GLU A 604 -15.28 19.53 37.01
CA GLU A 604 -15.03 20.03 35.65
C GLU A 604 -13.90 19.26 34.96
N ALA A 605 -12.78 19.02 35.65
CA ALA A 605 -11.67 18.24 35.09
C ALA A 605 -12.09 16.79 34.74
N CYS A 606 -12.85 16.12 35.62
CA CYS A 606 -13.42 14.80 35.34
C CYS A 606 -14.39 14.83 34.14
N GLN A 607 -15.22 15.87 34.03
CA GLN A 607 -16.14 16.06 32.92
C GLN A 607 -15.38 16.31 31.60
N CYS A 608 -14.34 17.13 31.60
CA CYS A 608 -13.49 17.33 30.42
C CYS A 608 -12.80 16.03 30.00
N ILE A 609 -12.31 15.20 30.94
CA ILE A 609 -11.73 13.88 30.63
C ILE A 609 -12.78 12.96 29.99
N ARG A 610 -14.04 13.00 30.46
CA ARG A 610 -15.16 12.26 29.88
C ARG A 610 -15.47 12.74 28.47
N GLU A 611 -15.47 14.05 28.25
CA GLU A 611 -15.73 14.70 26.96
C GLU A 611 -14.61 14.50 25.93
N LEU A 612 -13.37 14.20 26.37
CA LEU A 612 -12.32 13.77 25.44
C LEU A 612 -12.73 12.50 24.68
N GLY A 613 -13.58 11.64 25.26
CA GLY A 613 -14.10 10.45 24.58
C GLY A 613 -13.02 9.42 24.23
N MET A 614 -11.90 9.41 24.95
CA MET A 614 -10.73 8.57 24.65
C MET A 614 -10.32 7.64 25.82
N PRO A 615 -11.20 6.74 26.29
CA PRO A 615 -10.94 5.91 27.47
C PRO A 615 -9.71 5.01 27.34
N PHE A 616 -9.35 4.59 26.12
CA PHE A 616 -8.15 3.80 25.84
C PHE A 616 -6.83 4.60 25.90
N PHE A 617 -6.92 5.94 25.86
CA PHE A 617 -5.79 6.88 25.92
C PHE A 617 -5.64 7.56 27.30
N ASN A 618 -6.51 7.23 28.26
CA ASN A 618 -6.47 7.80 29.61
C ASN A 618 -5.16 7.54 30.36
N HIS A 619 -4.37 6.53 29.97
CA HIS A 619 -3.01 6.35 30.47
C HIS A 619 -2.07 7.54 30.16
N GLU A 620 -2.35 8.35 29.12
CA GLU A 620 -1.65 9.62 28.87
C GLU A 620 -2.06 10.70 29.87
N VAL A 621 -3.33 10.76 30.29
CA VAL A 621 -3.78 11.63 31.39
C VAL A 621 -3.02 11.28 32.67
N VAL A 622 -2.93 9.98 33.01
CA VAL A 622 -2.16 9.48 34.16
C VAL A 622 -0.68 9.85 34.04
N LYS A 623 -0.05 9.58 32.88
CA LYS A 623 1.36 9.92 32.64
C LYS A 623 1.60 11.42 32.83
N LYS A 624 0.86 12.28 32.12
CA LYS A 624 1.05 13.75 32.17
C LYS A 624 0.73 14.32 33.54
N ALA A 625 -0.29 13.81 34.24
CA ALA A 625 -0.62 14.24 35.59
C ALA A 625 0.51 13.93 36.59
N LEU A 626 1.10 12.72 36.52
CA LEU A 626 2.23 12.35 37.37
C LEU A 626 3.48 13.19 37.08
N VAL A 627 3.82 13.38 35.80
CA VAL A 627 4.97 14.19 35.40
C VAL A 627 4.78 15.66 35.83
N MET A 628 3.61 16.23 35.58
CA MET A 628 3.30 17.60 35.97
C MET A 628 3.30 17.79 37.50
N ALA A 629 2.83 16.81 38.27
CA ALA A 629 2.93 16.82 39.73
C ALA A 629 4.39 16.81 40.21
N MET A 630 5.27 16.07 39.51
CA MET A 630 6.71 16.08 39.80
C MET A 630 7.33 17.44 39.53
N GLU A 631 7.07 18.02 38.34
CA GLU A 631 7.60 19.30 37.87
C GLU A 631 7.14 20.48 38.74
N LYS A 632 5.83 20.60 38.96
CA LYS A 632 5.21 21.71 39.70
C LYS A 632 5.29 21.55 41.21
N LYS A 633 5.68 20.36 41.69
CA LYS A 633 5.67 20.00 43.12
C LYS A 633 4.29 20.18 43.75
N ASN A 634 3.27 19.84 43.00
CA ASN A 634 1.87 19.94 43.39
C ASN A 634 1.21 18.56 43.27
N ASP A 635 0.91 17.96 44.42
CA ASP A 635 0.34 16.62 44.51
C ASP A 635 -1.19 16.62 44.28
N ARG A 636 -1.83 17.78 44.10
CA ARG A 636 -3.27 17.91 43.82
C ARG A 636 -3.73 17.12 42.59
N LEU A 637 -2.84 16.89 41.63
CA LEU A 637 -3.12 16.04 40.46
C LEU A 637 -3.35 14.57 40.82
N LEU A 638 -2.84 14.10 41.97
CA LEU A 638 -3.17 12.76 42.49
C LEU A 638 -4.62 12.70 42.97
N ASP A 639 -5.16 13.79 43.53
CA ASP A 639 -6.57 13.84 43.93
C ASP A 639 -7.50 13.73 42.71
N LEU A 640 -7.13 14.35 41.59
CA LEU A 640 -7.84 14.18 40.31
C LEU A 640 -7.79 12.72 39.82
N LEU A 641 -6.61 12.08 39.89
CA LEU A 641 -6.47 10.67 39.51
C LEU A 641 -7.27 9.74 40.44
N GLN A 642 -7.36 10.08 41.73
CA GLN A 642 -8.16 9.35 42.72
C GLN A 642 -9.64 9.35 42.37
N GLU A 643 -10.18 10.52 42.06
CA GLU A 643 -11.59 10.70 41.72
C GLU A 643 -11.89 10.12 40.34
N CYS A 644 -11.00 10.31 39.36
CA CYS A 644 -11.13 9.66 38.05
C CYS A 644 -11.13 8.13 38.15
N PHE A 645 -10.33 7.55 39.06
CA PHE A 645 -10.35 6.11 39.32
C PHE A 645 -11.61 5.68 40.07
N GLY A 646 -12.05 6.46 41.06
CA GLY A 646 -13.27 6.22 41.85
C GLY A 646 -14.55 6.27 41.02
N GLU A 647 -14.65 7.19 40.07
CA GLU A 647 -15.76 7.28 39.10
C GLU A 647 -15.67 6.25 37.96
N GLY A 648 -14.59 5.46 37.88
CA GLY A 648 -14.36 4.51 36.80
C GLY A 648 -13.96 5.15 35.46
N LEU A 649 -13.69 6.46 35.43
CA LEU A 649 -13.19 7.17 34.25
C LEU A 649 -11.82 6.65 33.81
N ILE A 650 -10.94 6.35 34.76
CA ILE A 650 -9.63 5.74 34.51
C ILE A 650 -9.62 4.34 35.09
N THR A 651 -9.52 3.34 34.22
CA THR A 651 -9.51 1.95 34.65
C THR A 651 -8.15 1.56 35.26
N LEU A 652 -8.14 0.48 36.05
CA LEU A 652 -6.92 -0.10 36.62
C LEU A 652 -5.81 -0.35 35.58
N ASN A 653 -6.20 -0.78 34.37
CA ASN A 653 -5.26 -1.02 33.27
C ASN A 653 -4.66 0.29 32.74
N GLN A 654 -5.48 1.34 32.56
CA GLN A 654 -5.00 2.66 32.13
C GLN A 654 -4.10 3.30 33.18
N MET A 655 -4.43 3.13 34.46
CA MET A 655 -3.61 3.55 35.59
C MET A 655 -2.24 2.85 35.57
N SER A 656 -2.23 1.52 35.48
CA SER A 656 -1.00 0.72 35.40
C SER A 656 -0.12 1.07 34.20
N LYS A 657 -0.73 1.32 33.03
CA LYS A 657 -0.02 1.75 31.83
C LYS A 657 0.59 3.14 31.96
N GLY A 658 -0.13 4.09 32.56
CA GLY A 658 0.37 5.44 32.82
C GLY A 658 1.60 5.43 33.72
N PHE A 659 1.53 4.70 34.83
CA PHE A 659 2.67 4.51 35.74
C PHE A 659 3.86 3.82 35.08
N SER A 660 3.63 2.80 34.23
CA SER A 660 4.70 2.13 33.48
C SER A 660 5.41 3.10 32.53
N ARG A 661 4.66 3.94 31.82
CA ARG A 661 5.24 4.92 30.88
C ARG A 661 6.05 6.02 31.57
N VAL A 662 5.70 6.40 32.80
CA VAL A 662 6.52 7.33 33.60
C VAL A 662 7.81 6.64 34.06
N LYS A 663 7.74 5.34 34.41
CA LYS A 663 8.91 4.53 34.76
C LYS A 663 9.92 4.45 33.61
N ASP A 664 9.43 4.15 32.41
CA ASP A 664 10.27 3.97 31.22
C ASP A 664 11.01 5.26 30.83
N GLY A 665 10.41 6.43 31.09
CA GLY A 665 11.02 7.75 30.88
C GLY A 665 11.69 8.36 32.13
N LEU A 666 11.80 7.62 33.23
CA LEU A 666 12.23 8.17 34.52
C LEU A 666 13.69 8.65 34.52
N GLU A 667 14.53 8.03 33.70
CA GLU A 667 15.95 8.39 33.57
C GLU A 667 16.11 9.77 32.91
N ASP A 668 15.37 10.00 31.83
CA ASP A 668 15.32 11.30 31.14
C ASP A 668 14.70 12.37 32.04
N LEU A 669 13.60 12.05 32.73
CA LEU A 669 12.98 12.97 33.68
C LEU A 669 13.91 13.36 34.83
N ALA A 670 14.82 12.47 35.25
CA ALA A 670 15.77 12.77 36.32
C ALA A 670 16.84 13.79 35.89
N LEU A 671 17.03 14.01 34.58
CA LEU A 671 17.91 15.06 34.06
C LEU A 671 17.33 16.46 34.34
N ASP A 672 16.01 16.60 34.21
CA ASP A 672 15.31 17.89 34.41
C ASP A 672 14.79 18.07 35.84
N ILE A 673 14.47 16.98 36.54
CA ILE A 673 13.91 16.96 37.89
C ILE A 673 14.79 16.09 38.80
N PRO A 674 15.70 16.70 39.60
CA PRO A 674 16.70 15.96 40.38
C PRO A 674 16.13 14.90 41.35
N ASN A 675 14.88 15.08 41.82
CA ASN A 675 14.20 14.17 42.75
C ASN A 675 13.10 13.33 42.07
N ALA A 676 13.09 13.19 40.74
CA ALA A 676 12.07 12.44 40.01
C ALA A 676 11.94 11.00 40.50
N ARG A 677 13.07 10.31 40.73
CA ARG A 677 13.09 8.91 41.18
C ARG A 677 12.45 8.74 42.56
N GLU A 678 12.77 9.62 43.50
CA GLU A 678 12.21 9.59 44.87
C GLU A 678 10.69 9.86 44.84
N LYS A 679 10.26 10.86 44.07
CA LYS A 679 8.82 11.18 43.91
C LYS A 679 8.04 10.06 43.23
N TYR A 680 8.60 9.46 42.19
CA TYR A 680 7.96 8.34 41.51
C TYR A 680 7.73 7.16 42.47
N ILE A 681 8.71 6.83 43.32
CA ILE A 681 8.57 5.81 44.36
C ILE A 681 7.46 6.19 45.36
N SER A 682 7.41 7.46 45.81
CA SER A 682 6.35 7.95 46.69
C SER A 682 4.96 7.82 46.06
N TYR A 683 4.81 8.15 44.78
CA TYR A 683 3.54 8.03 44.06
C TYR A 683 3.16 6.56 43.80
N LEU A 684 4.14 5.67 43.60
CA LEU A 684 3.94 4.22 43.50
C LEU A 684 3.35 3.66 44.79
N GLU A 685 3.89 4.03 45.95
CA GLU A 685 3.39 3.58 47.25
C GLU A 685 2.01 4.17 47.56
N HIS A 686 1.77 5.44 47.19
CA HIS A 686 0.44 6.05 47.24
C HIS A 686 -0.58 5.28 46.38
N ALA A 687 -0.22 4.96 45.13
CA ALA A 687 -1.07 4.23 44.20
C ALA A 687 -1.38 2.81 44.67
N LYS A 688 -0.41 2.09 45.26
CA LYS A 688 -0.65 0.79 45.88
C LYS A 688 -1.59 0.88 47.09
N THR A 689 -1.43 1.90 47.92
CA THR A 689 -2.27 2.12 49.11
C THR A 689 -3.72 2.41 48.72
N ASN A 690 -3.93 3.14 47.64
CA ASN A 690 -5.25 3.51 47.13
C ASN A 690 -5.85 2.51 46.13
N GLY A 691 -5.22 1.35 45.91
CA GLY A 691 -5.74 0.29 45.04
C GLY A 691 -5.66 0.58 43.53
N TRP A 692 -4.91 1.61 43.13
CA TRP A 692 -4.70 1.99 41.73
C TRP A 692 -3.77 1.02 40.99
N LEU A 693 -2.92 0.31 41.73
CA LEU A 693 -1.95 -0.66 41.21
C LEU A 693 -2.01 -1.94 42.04
N SER A 694 -1.78 -3.08 41.40
CA SER A 694 -1.66 -4.36 42.10
C SER A 694 -0.45 -4.35 43.04
N SER A 695 -0.55 -5.04 44.18
CA SER A 695 0.58 -5.27 45.10
C SER A 695 1.74 -6.07 44.48
N SER A 696 1.52 -6.67 43.30
CA SER A 696 2.53 -7.33 42.47
C SER A 696 3.18 -6.42 41.42
N PHE A 697 2.70 -5.17 41.26
CA PHE A 697 3.30 -4.18 40.38
C PHE A 697 4.66 -3.77 40.97
N ASP A 698 5.72 -4.23 40.30
CA ASP A 698 7.14 -4.15 40.67
C ASP A 698 7.57 -4.84 41.98
N ARG A 699 7.88 -6.14 41.88
CA ARG A 699 8.89 -6.79 42.74
C ARG A 699 10.18 -7.01 41.95
N LEU A 700 11.03 -5.99 41.79
CA LEU A 700 12.47 -6.12 41.54
C LEU A 700 13.17 -4.82 42.01
N PRO A 701 14.35 -4.90 42.63
CA PRO A 701 14.92 -3.82 43.43
C PRO A 701 15.56 -2.73 42.57
N PHE A 702 15.32 -1.46 42.93
CA PHE A 702 16.21 -0.36 42.58
C PHE A 702 17.56 -0.62 43.26
N ASP A 703 18.61 -0.85 42.48
CA ASP A 703 19.97 -1.00 43.02
C ASP A 703 20.40 0.33 43.64
N ALA A 704 20.37 0.38 44.96
CA ALA A 704 20.99 1.42 45.76
C ALA A 704 22.51 1.17 45.78
N SER A 705 23.24 1.54 44.73
CA SER A 705 24.70 1.65 44.80
C SER A 705 25.31 2.53 43.71
N THR A 706 25.02 3.83 43.76
CA THR A 706 25.99 4.86 43.35
C THR A 706 25.76 6.12 44.16
N SER A 707 26.29 6.12 45.38
CA SER A 707 26.60 7.31 46.15
C SER A 707 28.12 7.46 46.17
N VAL A 708 28.62 8.66 45.83
CA VAL A 708 29.87 9.16 46.44
C VAL A 708 29.57 9.47 47.90
#